data_AF-A0A7J4N767-F1
#
_entry.id   AF-A0A7J4N767-F1
#
_cell.length_a   1.000
_cell.length_b   1.000
_cell.length_c   1.000
_cell.angle_alpha   90.00
_cell.angle_beta   90.00
_cell.angle_gamma   90.00
#
_symmetry.space_group_name_H-M   'P 1'
#
loop_
_entity.id
_entity.type
_entity.pdbx_description
1 polymer ?
#
loop_
_entity_poly.entity_id
_entity_poly.type
_entity_poly.pdbx_seq_one_letter_code
_entity_poly.pdbx_strand_id
1 'polypeptide(L)'
;MTERGSTRAMSRDRRAQMPFSLIAIVLIIVSTLSAALIADLRDGSQEVSLTREEIERMDELSSNAQEQVQEMAWQSLLAACTGDSLNESAISSRFQRELGGRIISSYPISRSGMGVEANVSGVKLSFLRLPLDQDLAGEMFTDKYVPAYIGLAGSIVIRVSSSNGNLSRDYLVEDQGKVPWPLLNDRMKGFERSVSDGLGDLSSMVNYLLESLAAYRSVQGWGSSILGEQGLTETITNRDLMNAIDLGLIVLQMKHFRQATPCYGMSTDALDGEGCWQFVEENLKGGGTVDPADIFLGIYGYDQLDWRKVFSQALNSAIERLSLRWMECIGLIKLFEIAEKAGEAVFYFANDLIDQTFDVDLAEEHFKDWLEETFDKAGIPDALYRYLGAGVPDGSINVDEIVIQLVGADGEVTPISVGGMVTLDIPRTDILAWEGWGEFHEQYKKGTLEILNAIRKEIAAVAEQLSRSMFLPPGELLLDPHDGVTFLDELKISLNIALGQQDTWMRAAMSAAESTVMTADPLAEATKAEFLENRDAILLRQQALGSMVSSTAEQLLSSALSNGEGADVTWGENLKLVEGLIVGDASWGAYESIEWTFDEHAQFLEEYFMTGLSQGSSSGTVSSWMADVIARTGDPYAGISVVLSEDVSQMLAEMSHGLRMRGNQMEIVLPASPYFSLLAPDGRSHQESLRVEITYPDGGSVGSWFSSSILSPRDHHGSPGSGVQIHDTDVLDPKAASYQSVWKVTFSGKIAVSLAPGGEIGQVLPARVEKQLGFDSELTVAVLTGHALMGVSYVNVNTFGQQLSEIIDSLLRPLQEGLGTLTSYLRSVYRLLRGAITDLVEMGRDVLDTLSAMLGSMVEELQDFIRSAMSIVESKVAKLLLGILG
;
A
#
# COMPACT_ATOMS: atom_id res chain seq x y z
N MET A 1 -45.20 50.57 88.89
CA MET A 1 -45.02 51.06 90.27
C MET A 1 -43.88 52.05 90.27
N THR A 2 -44.23 53.28 90.65
CA THR A 2 -43.46 54.43 91.20
C THR A 2 -42.11 54.06 91.85
N GLU A 3 -41.03 54.84 91.83
CA GLU A 3 -40.80 56.30 91.99
C GLU A 3 -39.57 56.74 91.15
N ARG A 4 -39.54 57.81 90.34
CA ARG A 4 -39.49 59.28 90.60
C ARG A 4 -38.32 59.83 91.43
N GLY A 5 -37.48 60.62 90.74
CA GLY A 5 -36.72 61.76 91.26
C GLY A 5 -35.30 61.81 90.65
N SER A 6 -34.79 62.86 90.02
CA SER A 6 -35.23 64.21 89.73
C SER A 6 -34.31 64.75 88.63
N THR A 7 -34.85 65.29 87.55
CA THR A 7 -34.12 66.06 86.53
C THR A 7 -33.78 67.46 87.06
N ARG A 8 -32.55 67.94 86.84
CA ARG A 8 -32.31 69.37 86.64
C ARG A 8 -31.14 69.63 85.70
N ALA A 9 -31.46 70.33 84.62
CA ALA A 9 -30.54 70.92 83.67
C ALA A 9 -29.89 72.18 84.25
N MET A 10 -28.66 72.47 83.82
CA MET A 10 -28.24 73.69 83.11
C MET A 10 -26.81 74.08 83.46
N SER A 11 -25.97 74.19 82.43
CA SER A 11 -25.50 75.47 81.89
C SER A 11 -24.08 75.30 81.34
N ARG A 12 -23.88 75.85 80.14
CA ARG A 12 -22.58 75.97 79.49
C ARG A 12 -21.68 76.86 80.33
N ASP A 13 -20.45 76.43 80.56
CA ASP A 13 -19.35 77.35 80.83
C ASP A 13 -18.27 77.22 79.76
N ARG A 14 -17.89 78.37 79.19
CA ARG A 14 -16.87 78.54 78.14
C ARG A 14 -15.57 78.91 78.82
N ARG A 15 -14.78 77.89 79.20
CA ARG A 15 -13.31 77.95 79.39
C ARG A 15 -12.83 76.52 79.66
N ALA A 16 -12.41 75.82 78.61
CA ALA A 16 -11.66 74.57 78.76
C ALA A 16 -10.23 74.91 79.20
N GLN A 17 -10.04 75.23 80.48
CA GLN A 17 -8.73 75.24 81.11
C GLN A 17 -8.44 73.79 81.53
N MET A 18 -7.53 73.11 80.82
CA MET A 18 -6.92 71.90 81.35
C MET A 18 -6.16 72.26 82.65
N PRO A 19 -6.32 71.52 83.75
CA PRO A 19 -5.59 71.77 84.97
C PRO A 19 -4.08 71.64 84.70
N PHE A 20 -3.31 72.66 85.07
CA PHE A 20 -1.85 72.71 84.94
C PHE A 20 -1.15 71.47 85.54
N SER A 21 -1.78 70.83 86.54
CA SER A 21 -1.35 69.57 87.12
C SER A 21 -1.35 68.39 86.15
N LEU A 22 -2.29 68.33 85.21
CA LEU A 22 -2.40 67.22 84.25
C LEU A 22 -1.35 67.35 83.13
N ILE A 23 -1.09 68.58 82.68
CA ILE A 23 0.02 68.88 81.75
C ILE A 23 1.37 68.61 82.42
N ALA A 24 1.54 68.99 83.69
CA ALA A 24 2.76 68.72 84.44
C ALA A 24 3.00 67.22 84.67
N ILE A 25 1.95 66.45 84.99
CA ILE A 25 2.06 64.99 85.16
C ILE A 25 2.37 64.32 83.81
N VAL A 26 1.73 64.73 82.72
CA VAL A 26 2.04 64.19 81.38
C VAL A 26 3.47 64.57 80.96
N LEU A 27 3.92 65.81 81.21
CA LEU A 27 5.29 66.22 80.93
C LEU A 27 6.30 65.48 81.79
N ILE A 28 6.00 65.23 83.07
CA ILE A 28 6.87 64.43 83.95
C ILE A 28 6.91 63.01 83.46
N ILE A 29 5.77 62.37 83.16
CA ILE A 29 5.72 60.99 82.65
C ILE A 29 6.48 60.88 81.33
N VAL A 30 6.21 61.75 80.36
CA VAL A 30 6.91 61.77 79.06
C VAL A 30 8.39 62.06 79.24
N SER A 31 8.78 62.97 80.14
CA SER A 31 10.19 63.26 80.42
C SER A 31 10.89 62.11 81.15
N THR A 32 10.23 61.41 82.09
CA THR A 32 10.79 60.24 82.76
C THR A 32 10.82 59.02 81.85
N LEU A 33 9.83 58.84 80.95
CA LEU A 33 9.84 57.76 79.97
C LEU A 33 10.89 58.02 78.90
N SER A 34 11.08 59.28 78.50
CA SER A 34 12.13 59.69 77.57
C SER A 34 13.51 59.62 78.23
N ALA A 35 13.65 60.02 79.50
CA ALA A 35 14.89 59.87 80.24
C ALA A 35 15.21 58.39 80.53
N ALA A 36 14.20 57.56 80.79
CA ALA A 36 14.36 56.12 80.93
C ALA A 36 14.74 55.49 79.60
N LEU A 37 14.09 55.82 78.48
CA LEU A 37 14.48 55.36 77.13
C LEU A 37 15.87 55.85 76.73
N ILE A 38 16.22 57.11 77.04
CA ILE A 38 17.55 57.67 76.78
C ILE A 38 18.59 57.01 77.68
N ALA A 39 18.27 56.70 78.93
CA ALA A 39 19.15 56.00 79.85
C ALA A 39 19.31 54.52 79.48
N ASP A 40 18.25 53.83 79.03
CA ASP A 40 18.29 52.45 78.53
C ASP A 40 19.07 52.38 77.20
N LEU A 41 18.93 53.40 76.33
CA LEU A 41 19.76 53.58 75.14
C LEU A 41 21.23 53.90 75.49
N ARG A 42 21.49 54.52 76.66
CA ARG A 42 22.85 54.86 77.14
C ARG A 42 23.54 53.72 77.88
N ASP A 43 22.80 52.96 78.67
CA ASP A 43 23.30 51.82 79.45
C ASP A 43 23.35 50.54 78.61
N GLY A 44 22.53 50.42 77.55
CA GLY A 44 22.70 49.42 76.49
C GLY A 44 23.87 49.71 75.53
N SER A 45 24.45 50.91 75.57
CA SER A 45 25.62 51.31 74.78
C SER A 45 26.90 51.34 75.63
N GLN A 46 27.36 50.18 76.11
CA GLN A 46 28.75 50.06 76.55
C GLN A 46 29.67 50.10 75.31
N GLU A 47 30.43 51.19 75.21
CA GLU A 47 31.60 51.48 74.34
C GLU A 47 31.53 51.05 72.87
N VAL A 48 30.98 51.93 72.03
CA VAL A 48 31.34 52.03 70.60
C VAL A 48 31.49 53.53 70.27
N SER A 49 32.68 54.08 70.46
CA SER A 49 32.99 55.45 70.03
C SER A 49 33.44 55.43 68.56
N LEU A 50 32.55 54.99 67.67
CA LEU A 50 32.79 55.15 66.23
C LEU A 50 32.70 56.62 65.89
N THR A 51 33.82 57.20 65.45
CA THR A 51 33.84 58.56 64.93
C THR A 51 33.04 58.62 63.63
N ARG A 52 32.49 59.79 63.29
CA ARG A 52 31.76 59.96 62.03
C ARG A 52 32.60 59.57 60.81
N GLU A 53 33.90 59.88 60.83
CA GLU A 53 34.83 59.46 59.78
C GLU A 53 35.04 57.94 59.71
N GLU A 54 35.04 57.24 60.85
CA GLU A 54 35.11 55.76 60.85
C GLU A 54 33.82 55.15 60.32
N ILE A 55 32.65 55.69 60.65
CA ILE A 55 31.36 55.23 60.10
C ILE A 55 31.33 55.44 58.58
N GLU A 56 31.77 56.60 58.08
CA GLU A 56 31.84 56.90 56.65
C GLU A 56 32.81 55.94 55.92
N ARG A 57 33.97 55.62 56.51
CA ARG A 57 34.91 54.63 55.94
C ARG A 57 34.38 53.20 56.01
N MET A 58 33.71 52.82 57.09
CA MET A 58 33.08 51.49 57.22
C MET A 58 31.94 51.32 56.23
N ASP A 59 31.19 52.40 55.95
CA ASP A 59 30.14 52.43 54.92
C ASP A 59 30.73 52.26 53.51
N GLU A 60 31.79 53.01 53.20
CA GLU A 60 32.50 52.88 51.92
C GLU A 60 33.05 51.46 51.71
N LEU A 61 33.65 50.85 52.74
CA LEU A 61 34.11 49.46 52.67
C LEU A 61 32.95 48.46 52.54
N SER A 62 31.83 48.73 53.20
CA SER A 62 30.61 47.90 53.11
C SER A 62 30.01 47.94 51.71
N SER A 63 29.91 49.13 51.09
CA SER A 63 29.43 49.32 49.72
C SER A 63 30.35 48.65 48.69
N ASN A 64 31.67 48.83 48.83
CA ASN A 64 32.64 48.17 47.94
C ASN A 64 32.58 46.63 48.06
N ALA A 65 32.41 46.12 49.29
CA ALA A 65 32.26 44.69 49.51
C ALA A 65 30.93 44.16 48.96
N GLN A 66 29.85 44.96 49.01
CA GLN A 66 28.56 44.61 48.40
C GLN A 66 28.71 44.41 46.90
N GLU A 67 29.28 45.38 46.19
CA GLU A 67 29.47 45.28 44.73
C GLU A 67 30.28 44.04 44.36
N GLN A 68 31.38 43.76 45.08
CA GLN A 68 32.20 42.57 44.85
C GLN A 68 31.47 41.25 45.14
N VAL A 69 30.73 41.17 46.24
CA VAL A 69 29.98 39.96 46.60
C VAL A 69 28.83 39.72 45.62
N GLN A 70 28.18 40.79 45.16
CA GLN A 70 27.14 40.74 44.15
C GLN A 70 27.69 40.28 42.80
N GLU A 71 28.87 40.75 42.39
CA GLU A 71 29.57 40.26 41.20
C GLU A 71 29.97 38.77 41.35
N MET A 72 30.47 38.36 42.52
CA MET A 72 30.78 36.94 42.79
C MET A 72 29.53 36.05 42.73
N ALA A 73 28.40 36.53 43.23
CA ALA A 73 27.11 35.84 43.13
C ALA A 73 26.67 35.70 41.67
N TRP A 74 26.82 36.76 40.88
CA TRP A 74 26.52 36.73 39.44
C TRP A 74 27.41 35.75 38.66
N GLN A 75 28.73 35.80 38.89
CA GLN A 75 29.67 34.87 38.26
C GLN A 75 29.39 33.41 38.68
N SER A 76 28.99 33.18 39.93
CA SER A 76 28.62 31.85 40.43
C SER A 76 27.33 31.34 39.80
N LEU A 77 26.36 32.23 39.56
CA LEU A 77 25.14 31.89 38.81
C LEU A 77 25.50 31.44 37.39
N LEU A 78 26.28 32.22 36.65
CA LEU A 78 26.70 31.88 35.29
C LEU A 78 27.44 30.53 35.25
N ALA A 79 28.36 30.29 36.19
CA ALA A 79 29.07 29.01 36.31
C ALA A 79 28.15 27.84 36.71
N ALA A 80 27.09 28.09 37.47
CA ALA A 80 26.11 27.06 37.83
C ALA A 80 25.23 26.67 36.64
N CYS A 81 24.92 27.63 35.76
CA CYS A 81 24.07 27.43 34.58
C CYS A 81 24.72 26.56 33.50
N THR A 82 26.06 26.52 33.36
CA THR A 82 26.76 25.79 32.29
C THR A 82 26.66 24.25 32.37
N GLY A 83 25.87 23.68 33.29
CA GLY A 83 25.67 22.24 33.42
C GLY A 83 24.55 21.67 32.54
N ASP A 84 24.62 20.36 32.29
CA ASP A 84 23.60 19.62 31.55
C ASP A 84 22.35 19.25 32.35
N SER A 85 22.35 19.47 33.67
CA SER A 85 21.23 19.10 34.53
C SER A 85 20.16 20.18 34.54
N LEU A 86 18.93 19.80 34.14
CA LEU A 86 17.73 20.62 34.28
C LEU A 86 17.06 20.50 35.66
N ASN A 87 17.76 19.95 36.66
CA ASN A 87 17.22 19.79 38.01
C ASN A 87 17.56 21.02 38.88
N GLU A 88 16.54 21.76 39.34
CA GLU A 88 16.69 22.95 40.20
C GLU A 88 17.56 22.69 41.43
N SER A 89 17.44 21.52 42.06
CA SER A 89 18.21 21.16 43.26
C SER A 89 19.70 20.97 42.96
N ALA A 90 20.02 20.38 41.81
CA ALA A 90 21.39 20.15 41.37
C ALA A 90 22.06 21.48 40.98
N ILE A 91 21.33 22.35 40.28
CA ILE A 91 21.78 23.70 39.91
C ILE A 91 22.01 24.54 41.18
N SER A 92 21.06 24.52 42.11
CA SER A 92 21.17 25.24 43.39
C SER A 92 22.35 24.77 44.23
N SER A 93 22.58 23.45 44.32
CA SER A 93 23.71 22.88 45.04
C SER A 93 25.05 23.29 44.42
N ARG A 94 25.13 23.30 43.09
CA ARG A 94 26.30 23.78 42.36
C ARG A 94 26.56 25.25 42.62
N PHE A 95 25.53 26.09 42.51
CA PHE A 95 25.61 27.51 42.81
C PHE A 95 26.11 27.79 44.22
N GLN A 96 25.53 27.14 45.23
CA GLN A 96 25.94 27.33 46.62
C GLN A 96 27.40 26.91 46.86
N ARG A 97 27.85 25.84 46.21
CA ARG A 97 29.24 25.40 46.28
C ARG A 97 30.20 26.39 45.62
N GLU A 98 29.85 26.89 44.43
CA GLU A 98 30.67 27.90 43.71
C GLU A 98 30.73 29.22 44.48
N LEU A 99 29.59 29.73 44.93
CA LEU A 99 29.50 30.97 45.70
C LEU A 99 30.22 30.84 47.04
N GLY A 100 29.97 29.76 47.79
CA GLY A 100 30.65 29.48 49.05
C GLY A 100 32.17 29.39 48.88
N GLY A 101 32.65 28.69 47.83
CA GLY A 101 34.07 28.61 47.51
C GLY A 101 34.71 29.99 47.24
N ARG A 102 34.04 30.83 46.44
CA ARG A 102 34.50 32.18 46.12
C ARG A 102 34.54 33.08 47.36
N ILE A 103 33.49 33.05 48.19
CA ILE A 103 33.42 33.85 49.42
C ILE A 103 34.49 33.41 50.41
N ILE A 104 34.69 32.10 50.64
CA ILE A 104 35.75 31.61 51.54
C ILE A 104 37.15 31.99 51.03
N SER A 105 37.35 32.03 49.71
CA SER A 105 38.65 32.41 49.13
C SER A 105 38.95 33.91 49.21
N SER A 106 37.91 34.75 49.29
CA SER A 106 38.04 36.20 49.21
C SER A 106 37.78 36.90 50.54
N TYR A 107 36.96 36.35 51.44
CA TYR A 107 36.61 36.94 52.73
C TYR A 107 36.93 35.96 53.88
N PRO A 108 37.35 36.46 55.06
CA PRO A 108 37.43 37.87 55.44
C PRO A 108 38.65 38.61 54.87
N ILE A 109 38.48 39.91 54.60
CA ILE A 109 39.57 40.80 54.15
C ILE A 109 39.91 41.78 55.27
N SER A 110 41.20 42.04 55.50
CA SER A 110 41.63 43.16 56.34
C SER A 110 42.15 44.31 55.48
N ARG A 111 41.55 45.50 55.61
CA ARG A 111 41.98 46.75 54.94
C ARG A 111 41.98 47.89 55.95
N SER A 112 43.10 48.64 56.00
CA SER A 112 43.22 49.84 56.83
C SER A 112 42.87 49.65 58.31
N GLY A 113 43.22 48.48 58.89
CA GLY A 113 42.92 48.16 60.30
C GLY A 113 41.48 47.71 60.57
N MET A 114 40.65 47.58 59.54
CA MET A 114 39.28 47.07 59.60
C MET A 114 39.21 45.67 58.98
N GLY A 115 38.44 44.77 59.58
CA GLY A 115 38.08 43.46 59.02
C GLY A 115 36.73 43.53 58.34
N VAL A 116 36.59 42.91 57.17
CA VAL A 116 35.33 42.81 56.42
C VAL A 116 34.96 41.34 56.28
N GLU A 117 33.77 40.98 56.74
CA GLU A 117 33.16 39.67 56.62
C GLU A 117 31.89 39.77 55.78
N ALA A 118 31.71 38.81 54.85
CA ALA A 118 30.51 38.72 54.02
C ALA A 118 29.78 37.40 54.32
N ASN A 119 28.50 37.48 54.63
CA ASN A 119 27.61 36.33 54.79
C ASN A 119 26.57 36.31 53.66
N VAL A 120 26.65 35.25 52.85
CA VAL A 120 25.82 35.04 51.66
C VAL A 120 24.79 33.92 51.83
N SER A 121 24.58 33.41 53.04
CA SER A 121 23.61 32.32 53.30
C SER A 121 22.17 32.67 52.93
N GLY A 122 21.85 33.98 52.85
CA GLY A 122 20.57 34.50 52.39
C GLY A 122 20.40 34.51 50.86
N VAL A 123 21.48 34.36 50.09
CA VAL A 123 21.46 34.41 48.61
C VAL A 123 21.01 33.06 48.04
N LYS A 124 19.97 33.09 47.21
CA LYS A 124 19.34 31.91 46.60
C LYS A 124 19.07 32.13 45.12
N LEU A 125 18.79 31.05 44.41
CA LEU A 125 18.33 31.09 43.03
C LEU A 125 16.81 31.26 42.97
N SER A 126 16.34 32.09 42.05
CA SER A 126 14.94 32.18 41.65
C SER A 126 14.76 31.57 40.27
N PHE A 127 13.68 30.81 40.06
CA PHE A 127 13.43 30.08 38.81
C PHE A 127 12.14 30.57 38.15
N LEU A 128 12.17 30.83 36.85
CA LEU A 128 10.96 30.76 36.03
C LEU A 128 10.88 29.36 35.45
N ARG A 129 9.69 28.79 35.48
CA ARG A 129 9.44 27.40 35.15
C ARG A 129 8.65 27.31 33.86
N LEU A 130 9.03 26.40 32.99
CA LEU A 130 8.26 25.99 31.83
C LEU A 130 7.41 24.77 32.24
N PRO A 131 6.07 24.90 32.34
CA PRO A 131 5.18 23.76 32.53
C PRO A 131 5.38 22.75 31.40
N LEU A 132 5.42 21.45 31.73
CA LEU A 132 5.48 20.38 30.72
C LEU A 132 4.19 20.29 29.90
N ASP A 133 3.06 20.66 30.51
CA ASP A 133 1.77 20.86 29.84
C ASP A 133 1.52 22.37 29.69
N GLN A 134 1.55 22.83 28.44
CA GLN A 134 1.47 24.25 28.10
C GLN A 134 0.03 24.74 27.95
N ASP A 135 -0.91 23.82 27.76
CA ASP A 135 -2.34 24.14 27.63
C ASP A 135 -2.98 24.35 29.01
N LEU A 136 -2.40 23.73 30.06
CA LEU A 136 -2.81 23.91 31.46
C LEU A 136 -2.08 25.05 32.20
N ALA A 137 -1.18 25.78 31.52
CA ALA A 137 -0.28 26.77 32.15
C ALA A 137 -0.98 27.96 32.85
N GLY A 138 -2.31 28.06 32.77
CA GLY A 138 -3.12 29.15 33.35
C GLY A 138 -4.05 28.77 34.51
N GLU A 139 -4.35 27.49 34.77
CA GLU A 139 -5.46 27.12 35.67
C GLU A 139 -5.06 26.32 36.93
N MET A 140 -3.94 25.59 36.91
CA MET A 140 -3.41 24.90 38.10
C MET A 140 -1.89 24.85 38.10
N PHE A 141 -1.28 24.96 39.29
CA PHE A 141 0.15 24.74 39.47
C PHE A 141 0.44 23.28 39.11
N THR A 142 1.13 23.04 37.99
CA THR A 142 1.53 21.69 37.61
C THR A 142 2.83 21.34 38.34
N ASP A 143 2.85 20.20 39.06
CA ASP A 143 4.06 19.68 39.74
C ASP A 143 5.15 19.22 38.74
N LYS A 144 4.86 19.30 37.43
CA LYS A 144 5.69 18.82 36.32
C LYS A 144 6.17 20.01 35.49
N TYR A 145 7.39 20.46 35.76
CA TYR A 145 8.00 21.60 35.09
C TYR A 145 9.50 21.39 34.84
N VAL A 146 10.06 22.20 33.95
CA VAL A 146 11.49 22.36 33.74
C VAL A 146 11.91 23.80 33.98
N PRO A 147 13.09 24.08 34.57
CA PRO A 147 13.56 25.45 34.74
C PRO A 147 13.81 26.06 33.35
N ALA A 148 13.36 27.30 33.15
CA ALA A 148 13.52 28.05 31.91
C ALA A 148 14.50 29.22 32.08
N TYR A 149 14.33 29.98 33.16
CA TYR A 149 15.20 31.11 33.51
C TYR A 149 15.66 31.02 34.97
N ILE A 150 16.87 31.52 35.24
CA ILE A 150 17.45 31.52 36.58
C ILE A 150 17.91 32.94 36.93
N GLY A 151 17.44 33.47 38.06
CA GLY A 151 17.88 34.75 38.62
C GLY A 151 18.44 34.59 40.04
N LEU A 152 18.95 35.69 40.59
CA LEU A 152 19.35 35.77 41.99
C LEU A 152 18.23 36.37 42.83
N ALA A 153 18.11 35.94 44.08
CA ALA A 153 17.20 36.52 45.06
C ALA A 153 17.75 36.39 46.48
N GLY A 154 17.30 37.24 47.39
CA GLY A 154 17.65 37.19 48.81
C GLY A 154 18.45 38.39 49.27
N SER A 155 19.26 38.20 50.32
CA SER A 155 20.06 39.27 50.92
C SER A 155 21.51 38.84 51.19
N ILE A 156 22.40 39.82 51.12
CA ILE A 156 23.81 39.73 51.48
C ILE A 156 23.99 40.53 52.78
N VAL A 157 24.61 39.91 53.78
CA VAL A 157 24.92 40.59 55.04
C VAL A 157 26.41 40.87 55.07
N ILE A 158 26.79 42.14 55.21
CA ILE A 158 28.21 42.54 55.29
C ILE A 158 28.46 43.12 56.66
N ARG A 159 29.50 42.60 57.32
CA ARG A 159 29.95 43.05 58.63
C ARG A 159 31.34 43.62 58.52
N VAL A 160 31.49 44.89 58.85
CA VAL A 160 32.78 45.56 58.97
C VAL A 160 33.11 45.70 60.45
N SER A 161 34.23 45.15 60.89
CA SER A 161 34.73 45.21 62.26
C SER A 161 35.95 46.11 62.38
N SER A 162 35.93 47.02 63.34
CA SER A 162 37.02 47.90 63.75
C SER A 162 37.41 47.60 65.21
N SER A 163 38.57 48.08 65.67
CA SER A 163 38.93 48.08 67.09
C SER A 163 37.91 48.80 67.98
N ASN A 164 37.11 49.71 67.40
CA ASN A 164 36.22 50.61 68.10
C ASN A 164 34.73 50.22 67.97
N GLY A 165 34.39 49.18 67.20
CA GLY A 165 33.00 48.73 66.99
C GLY A 165 32.76 47.97 65.67
N ASN A 166 31.53 47.51 65.46
CA ASN A 166 31.12 46.78 64.26
C ASN A 166 29.95 47.49 63.55
N LEU A 167 29.99 47.53 62.21
CA LEU A 167 28.88 47.93 61.35
C LEU A 167 28.38 46.69 60.61
N SER A 168 27.10 46.37 60.72
CA SER A 168 26.46 45.30 59.94
C SER A 168 25.37 45.92 59.08
N ARG A 169 25.37 45.59 57.79
CA ARG A 169 24.33 46.01 56.84
C ARG A 169 23.81 44.84 56.03
N ASP A 170 22.49 44.83 55.85
CA ASP A 170 21.80 43.89 54.99
C ASP A 170 21.50 44.59 53.66
N TYR A 171 22.02 44.02 52.59
CA TYR A 171 21.79 44.47 51.22
C TYR A 171 20.86 43.46 50.53
N LEU A 172 19.81 43.95 49.89
CA LEU A 172 19.02 43.11 48.98
C LEU A 172 19.87 42.85 47.73
N VAL A 173 19.84 41.60 47.26
CA VAL A 173 20.49 41.28 45.97
C VAL A 173 19.71 41.98 44.87
N GLU A 174 20.38 42.86 44.11
CA GLU A 174 19.73 43.50 42.97
C GLU A 174 19.60 42.49 41.83
N ASP A 175 18.42 42.47 41.22
CA ASP A 175 18.14 41.65 40.04
C ASP A 175 18.84 42.28 38.83
N GLN A 176 19.98 41.71 38.42
CA GLN A 176 20.71 42.09 37.21
C GLN A 176 20.11 41.47 35.92
N GLY A 177 18.98 40.76 36.06
CA GLY A 177 18.33 40.01 34.99
C GLY A 177 18.38 38.50 35.22
N LYS A 178 17.51 37.77 34.50
CA LYS A 178 17.45 36.31 34.58
C LYS A 178 18.15 35.67 33.40
N VAL A 179 18.93 34.64 33.66
CA VAL A 179 19.70 33.89 32.66
C VAL A 179 18.79 32.86 31.96
N PRO A 180 18.61 32.93 30.61
CA PRO A 180 17.71 32.05 29.84
C PRO A 180 18.30 30.66 29.51
N TRP A 181 19.50 30.36 30.00
CA TRP A 181 20.29 29.20 29.56
C TRP A 181 19.54 27.86 29.62
N PRO A 182 18.77 27.53 30.68
CA PRO A 182 18.04 26.26 30.73
C PRO A 182 17.05 26.08 29.58
N LEU A 183 16.27 27.11 29.24
CA LEU A 183 15.32 27.06 28.13
C LEU A 183 16.04 26.87 26.80
N LEU A 184 17.07 27.69 26.53
CA LEU A 184 17.82 27.63 25.27
C LEU A 184 18.51 26.26 25.09
N ASN A 185 19.12 25.73 26.15
CA ASN A 185 19.80 24.43 26.12
C ASN A 185 18.82 23.27 25.97
N ASP A 186 17.68 23.30 26.67
CA ASP A 186 16.63 22.27 26.55
C ASP A 186 16.06 22.21 25.13
N ARG A 187 15.67 23.37 24.57
CA ARG A 187 15.12 23.46 23.21
C ARG A 187 16.15 23.07 22.15
N MET A 188 17.40 23.54 22.27
CA MET A 188 18.48 23.16 21.34
C MET A 188 18.74 21.65 21.37
N LYS A 189 18.76 21.01 22.54
CA LYS A 189 18.94 19.56 22.66
C LYS A 189 17.76 18.77 22.10
N GLY A 190 16.53 19.25 22.30
CA GLY A 190 15.34 18.65 21.70
C GLY A 190 15.39 18.66 20.18
N PHE A 191 15.74 19.83 19.61
CA PHE A 191 15.92 19.99 18.17
C PHE A 191 17.08 19.14 17.64
N GLU A 192 18.24 19.19 18.30
CA GLU A 192 19.40 18.35 17.96
C GLU A 192 19.01 16.89 17.85
N ARG A 193 18.39 16.30 18.89
CA ARG A 193 17.95 14.89 18.87
C ARG A 193 16.99 14.55 17.74
N SER A 194 16.20 15.52 17.28
CA SER A 194 15.23 15.31 16.20
C SER A 194 15.89 15.38 14.81
N VAL A 195 17.01 16.08 14.72
CA VAL A 195 17.80 16.26 13.48
C VAL A 195 18.95 15.25 13.37
N SER A 196 19.53 14.83 14.49
CA SER A 196 20.73 14.00 14.56
C SER A 196 20.42 12.51 14.51
N ASP A 197 21.34 11.76 13.87
CA ASP A 197 21.37 10.30 13.67
C ASP A 197 20.18 9.75 12.87
N GLY A 198 20.42 8.80 11.96
CA GLY A 198 19.43 8.22 11.02
C GLY A 198 18.16 7.56 11.62
N LEU A 199 17.92 7.72 12.92
CA LEU A 199 16.70 7.35 13.66
C LEU A 199 15.90 8.58 14.14
N GLY A 200 16.34 9.80 13.83
CA GLY A 200 15.68 11.05 14.22
C GLY A 200 14.41 11.35 13.41
N ASP A 201 13.53 12.16 14.00
CA ASP A 201 12.27 12.62 13.39
C ASP A 201 12.47 13.20 11.97
N LEU A 202 13.61 13.84 11.70
CA LEU A 202 13.93 14.39 10.38
C LEU A 202 14.03 13.29 9.30
N SER A 203 14.75 12.21 9.58
CA SER A 203 14.95 11.12 8.62
C SER A 203 13.63 10.41 8.29
N SER A 204 12.81 10.15 9.31
CA SER A 204 11.48 9.56 9.14
C SER A 204 10.56 10.48 8.32
N MET A 205 10.58 11.78 8.62
CA MET A 205 9.79 12.75 7.87
C MET A 205 10.23 12.84 6.41
N VAL A 206 11.54 12.96 6.15
CA VAL A 206 12.07 12.97 4.77
C VAL A 206 11.68 11.71 4.01
N ASN A 207 11.72 10.53 4.66
CA ASN A 207 11.29 9.30 4.03
C ASN A 207 9.80 9.34 3.65
N TYR A 208 8.94 9.77 4.58
CA TYR A 208 7.51 9.90 4.33
C TYR A 208 7.21 10.87 3.18
N LEU A 209 7.83 12.05 3.19
CA LEU A 209 7.66 13.06 2.13
C LEU A 209 8.05 12.53 0.76
N LEU A 210 9.19 11.84 0.65
CA LEU A 210 9.66 11.26 -0.61
C LEU A 210 8.82 10.06 -1.05
N GLU A 211 8.34 9.24 -0.12
CA GLU A 211 7.45 8.11 -0.41
C GLU A 211 6.10 8.59 -0.95
N SER A 212 5.50 9.61 -0.33
CA SER A 212 4.26 10.24 -0.79
C SER A 212 4.40 10.86 -2.18
N LEU A 213 5.50 11.59 -2.41
CA LEU A 213 5.82 12.18 -3.72
C LEU A 213 6.01 11.12 -4.80
N ALA A 214 6.78 10.07 -4.50
CA ALA A 214 7.06 8.99 -5.45
C ALA A 214 5.81 8.17 -5.75
N ALA A 215 4.94 7.94 -4.75
CA ALA A 215 3.65 7.29 -4.93
C ALA A 215 2.73 8.11 -5.84
N TYR A 216 2.58 9.42 -5.59
CA TYR A 216 1.80 10.31 -6.46
C TYR A 216 2.31 10.27 -7.92
N ARG A 217 3.62 10.47 -8.10
CA ARG A 217 4.26 10.50 -9.43
C ARG A 217 4.12 9.17 -10.16
N SER A 218 4.23 8.05 -9.45
CA SER A 218 4.07 6.71 -10.03
C SER A 218 2.62 6.43 -10.46
N VAL A 219 1.62 6.84 -9.66
CA VAL A 219 0.19 6.77 -10.04
C VAL A 219 -0.11 7.65 -11.26
N GLN A 220 0.54 8.81 -11.36
CA GLN A 220 0.44 9.70 -12.54
C GLN A 220 1.30 9.22 -13.74
N GLY A 221 1.95 8.05 -13.65
CA GLY A 221 2.63 7.39 -14.76
C GLY A 221 4.13 7.63 -14.91
N TRP A 222 4.80 8.24 -13.94
CA TRP A 222 6.23 8.52 -14.05
C TRP A 222 7.02 7.20 -13.98
N GLY A 223 7.94 7.00 -14.93
CA GLY A 223 8.69 5.74 -15.05
C GLY A 223 7.87 4.58 -15.64
N SER A 224 6.62 4.80 -16.06
CA SER A 224 5.80 3.82 -16.77
C SER A 224 6.19 3.71 -18.25
N SER A 225 6.07 2.52 -18.83
CA SER A 225 6.32 2.26 -20.27
C SER A 225 5.17 2.72 -21.18
N ILE A 226 3.99 2.91 -20.59
CA ILE A 226 2.72 2.95 -21.31
C ILE A 226 2.36 4.40 -21.70
N LEU A 227 2.47 5.35 -20.76
CA LEU A 227 2.00 6.74 -20.91
C LEU A 227 2.84 7.78 -20.14
N GLY A 228 4.05 7.43 -19.70
CA GLY A 228 4.88 8.31 -18.87
C GLY A 228 5.45 9.50 -19.63
N GLU A 229 5.08 10.72 -19.22
CA GLU A 229 5.69 11.96 -19.70
C GLU A 229 7.13 12.14 -19.18
N GLN A 230 7.45 11.50 -18.04
CA GLN A 230 8.68 11.68 -17.28
C GLN A 230 9.37 10.35 -16.95
N GLY A 231 10.70 10.39 -16.94
CA GLY A 231 11.54 9.21 -16.77
C GLY A 231 11.60 8.70 -15.32
N LEU A 232 12.04 7.46 -15.12
CA LEU A 232 12.20 6.86 -13.79
C LEU A 232 13.17 7.65 -12.87
N THR A 233 14.16 8.33 -13.47
CA THR A 233 15.11 9.19 -12.74
C THR A 233 14.50 10.51 -12.26
N GLU A 234 13.34 10.89 -12.81
CA GLU A 234 12.61 12.10 -12.45
C GLU A 234 11.62 11.82 -11.30
N THR A 235 11.27 10.55 -11.03
CA THR A 235 10.40 10.16 -9.90
C THR A 235 10.90 10.70 -8.56
N ILE A 236 12.21 10.64 -8.29
CA ILE A 236 12.84 11.25 -7.12
C ILE A 236 14.14 11.92 -7.55
N THR A 237 14.25 13.23 -7.31
CA THR A 237 15.42 14.04 -7.67
C THR A 237 16.14 14.59 -6.43
N ASN A 238 17.38 15.06 -6.61
CA ASN A 238 18.12 15.74 -5.53
C ASN A 238 17.42 17.03 -5.06
N ARG A 239 16.64 17.69 -5.93
CA ARG A 239 15.85 18.87 -5.56
C ARG A 239 14.72 18.46 -4.61
N ASP A 240 14.05 17.35 -4.89
CA ASP A 240 12.99 16.83 -4.03
C ASP A 240 13.51 16.45 -2.65
N LEU A 241 14.69 15.81 -2.60
CA LEU A 241 15.38 15.51 -1.34
C LEU A 241 15.73 16.78 -0.54
N MET A 242 16.24 17.81 -1.21
CA MET A 242 16.55 19.09 -0.56
C MET A 242 15.28 19.76 0.00
N ASN A 243 14.21 19.80 -0.80
CA ASN A 243 12.92 20.35 -0.38
C ASN A 243 12.35 19.59 0.82
N ALA A 244 12.46 18.25 0.84
CA ALA A 244 11.99 17.42 1.94
C ALA A 244 12.79 17.68 3.23
N ILE A 245 14.11 17.84 3.13
CA ILE A 245 14.97 18.19 4.28
C ILE A 245 14.61 19.59 4.80
N ASP A 246 14.48 20.57 3.92
CA ASP A 246 14.14 21.96 4.30
C ASP A 246 12.76 22.04 4.96
N LEU A 247 11.75 21.36 4.42
CA LEU A 247 10.42 21.29 5.05
C LEU A 247 10.50 20.60 6.42
N GLY A 248 11.23 19.48 6.52
CA GLY A 248 11.42 18.80 7.79
C GLY A 248 12.10 19.67 8.85
N LEU A 249 13.12 20.45 8.46
CA LEU A 249 13.76 21.41 9.34
C LEU A 249 12.81 22.54 9.78
N ILE A 250 11.97 23.07 8.88
CA ILE A 250 10.96 24.09 9.22
C ILE A 250 9.96 23.54 10.24
N VAL A 251 9.41 22.34 10.00
CA VAL A 251 8.44 21.71 10.90
C VAL A 251 9.06 21.42 12.28
N LEU A 252 10.31 20.94 12.33
CA LEU A 252 11.03 20.73 13.59
C LEU A 252 11.36 22.04 14.32
N GLN A 253 11.67 23.11 13.59
CA GLN A 253 11.82 24.45 14.19
C GLN A 253 10.52 24.91 14.83
N MET A 254 9.38 24.78 14.16
CA MET A 254 8.07 25.11 14.71
C MET A 254 7.75 24.27 15.95
N LYS A 255 8.00 22.96 15.91
CA LYS A 255 7.80 22.04 17.03
C LYS A 255 8.61 22.41 18.28
N HIS A 256 9.91 22.69 18.11
CA HIS A 256 10.82 22.89 19.25
C HIS A 256 10.96 24.36 19.68
N PHE A 257 10.93 25.30 18.73
CA PHE A 257 11.19 26.71 18.97
C PHE A 257 9.93 27.60 18.88
N ARG A 258 8.80 27.08 18.39
CA ARG A 258 7.54 27.82 18.14
C ARG A 258 7.67 28.94 17.10
N GLN A 259 8.80 28.97 16.40
CA GLN A 259 9.13 29.89 15.31
C GLN A 259 10.06 29.15 14.36
N ALA A 260 10.02 29.52 13.07
CA ALA A 260 10.91 28.99 12.06
C ALA A 260 11.49 30.14 11.23
N THR A 261 12.74 29.96 10.79
CA THR A 261 13.39 30.83 9.81
C THR A 261 13.12 30.27 8.40
N PRO A 262 12.93 31.13 7.38
CA PRO A 262 12.80 30.66 6.01
C PRO A 262 14.01 29.84 5.54
N CYS A 263 13.74 28.68 4.97
CA CYS A 263 14.73 27.86 4.26
C CYS A 263 14.61 28.13 2.75
N TYR A 264 15.19 29.23 2.27
CA TYR A 264 15.12 29.66 0.84
C TYR A 264 15.81 28.71 -0.16
N GLY A 265 16.40 27.59 0.30
CA GLY A 265 16.84 26.52 -0.58
C GLY A 265 15.66 25.84 -1.29
N MET A 266 14.50 25.80 -0.63
CA MET A 266 13.29 25.18 -1.16
C MET A 266 12.79 25.92 -2.41
N SER A 267 12.48 25.15 -3.46
CA SER A 267 11.78 25.67 -4.64
C SER A 267 11.20 24.52 -5.45
N THR A 268 10.12 24.77 -6.17
CA THR A 268 9.50 23.82 -7.11
C THR A 268 9.35 24.44 -8.49
N ASP A 269 8.75 23.72 -9.44
CA ASP A 269 8.41 24.29 -10.75
C ASP A 269 7.17 25.20 -10.67
N ALA A 270 6.35 25.03 -9.62
CA ALA A 270 5.15 25.81 -9.37
C ALA A 270 5.44 27.07 -8.55
N LEU A 271 6.34 26.98 -7.56
CA LEU A 271 6.62 28.04 -6.60
C LEU A 271 8.13 28.33 -6.51
N ASP A 272 8.48 29.61 -6.47
CA ASP A 272 9.84 30.03 -6.11
C ASP A 272 10.06 29.93 -4.59
N GLY A 273 11.28 30.21 -4.12
CA GLY A 273 11.61 30.01 -2.70
C GLY A 273 10.84 30.91 -1.73
N GLU A 274 10.42 32.10 -2.16
CA GLU A 274 9.56 32.96 -1.34
C GLU A 274 8.12 32.44 -1.32
N GLY A 275 7.59 32.00 -2.47
CA GLY A 275 6.27 31.37 -2.57
C GLY A 275 6.18 30.07 -1.76
N CYS A 276 7.19 29.21 -1.82
CA CYS A 276 7.27 28.01 -1.00
C CYS A 276 7.22 28.35 0.50
N TRP A 277 8.01 29.35 0.94
CA TRP A 277 7.99 29.78 2.33
C TRP A 277 6.62 30.29 2.76
N GLN A 278 5.98 31.17 1.98
CA GLN A 278 4.67 31.71 2.30
C GLN A 278 3.62 30.60 2.43
N PHE A 279 3.61 29.64 1.49
CA PHE A 279 2.70 28.50 1.52
C PHE A 279 2.91 27.64 2.77
N VAL A 280 4.15 27.29 3.11
CA VAL A 280 4.47 26.50 4.30
C VAL A 280 4.12 27.27 5.57
N GLU A 281 4.46 28.56 5.66
CA GLU A 281 4.18 29.39 6.83
C GLU A 281 2.67 29.51 7.06
N GLU A 282 1.85 29.64 6.02
CA GLU A 282 0.40 29.69 6.13
C GLU A 282 -0.20 28.37 6.61
N ASN A 283 0.25 27.23 6.07
CA ASN A 283 -0.23 25.91 6.45
C ASN A 283 0.24 25.47 7.85
N LEU A 284 1.31 26.05 8.40
CA LEU A 284 1.77 25.76 9.77
C LEU A 284 1.21 26.73 10.82
N LYS A 285 0.44 27.75 10.42
CA LYS A 285 -0.19 28.71 11.36
C LYS A 285 -1.35 28.04 12.10
N GLY A 286 -1.45 28.33 13.40
CA GLY A 286 -2.54 27.85 14.26
C GLY A 286 -2.23 26.56 15.01
N GLY A 287 -1.19 25.81 14.60
CA GLY A 287 -0.77 24.56 15.22
C GLY A 287 -1.81 23.44 15.13
N GLY A 288 -1.69 22.43 15.97
CA GLY A 288 -2.51 21.22 15.90
C GLY A 288 -1.74 20.03 15.30
N THR A 289 -2.44 18.94 15.00
CA THR A 289 -1.86 17.80 14.30
C THR A 289 -1.79 18.14 12.81
N VAL A 290 -0.61 17.99 12.24
CA VAL A 290 -0.32 18.32 10.84
C VAL A 290 0.28 17.12 10.13
N ASP A 291 -0.26 16.76 8.96
CA ASP A 291 0.39 15.84 8.01
C ASP A 291 1.37 16.64 7.12
N PRO A 292 2.69 16.42 7.26
CA PRO A 292 3.68 17.14 6.46
C PRO A 292 3.66 16.75 4.97
N ALA A 293 3.12 15.59 4.60
CA ALA A 293 3.05 15.14 3.21
C ALA A 293 2.09 16.01 2.37
N ASP A 294 0.98 16.46 2.94
CA ASP A 294 0.02 17.31 2.22
C ASP A 294 0.63 18.69 1.91
N ILE A 295 1.35 19.28 2.87
CA ILE A 295 2.12 20.51 2.65
C ILE A 295 3.16 20.29 1.56
N PHE A 296 3.86 19.15 1.60
CA PHE A 296 4.90 18.83 0.64
C PHE A 296 4.36 18.60 -0.77
N LEU A 297 3.22 17.93 -0.95
CA LEU A 297 2.60 17.78 -2.26
C LEU A 297 2.00 19.12 -2.75
N GLY A 298 1.46 19.91 -1.83
CA GLY A 298 0.91 21.25 -2.10
C GLY A 298 1.94 22.22 -2.69
N ILE A 299 3.19 22.23 -2.21
CA ILE A 299 4.24 23.09 -2.80
C ILE A 299 4.60 22.72 -4.25
N TYR A 300 4.28 21.51 -4.71
CA TYR A 300 4.45 21.10 -6.11
C TYR A 300 3.23 21.40 -6.98
N GLY A 301 2.12 21.86 -6.40
CA GLY A 301 0.85 22.04 -7.13
C GLY A 301 0.25 20.71 -7.58
N TYR A 302 0.37 19.68 -6.75
CA TYR A 302 -0.18 18.35 -7.01
C TYR A 302 -1.60 18.17 -6.44
N ASP A 303 -2.40 19.24 -6.51
CA ASP A 303 -3.81 19.30 -6.16
C ASP A 303 -4.74 18.76 -7.27
N GLN A 304 -4.20 18.53 -8.47
CA GLN A 304 -4.95 18.02 -9.62
C GLN A 304 -4.48 16.65 -10.08
N LEU A 305 -5.42 15.74 -10.28
CA LEU A 305 -5.21 14.38 -10.75
C LEU A 305 -5.76 14.16 -12.14
N ASP A 306 -4.94 13.55 -12.99
CA ASP A 306 -5.37 13.10 -14.30
C ASP A 306 -5.80 11.62 -14.27
N TRP A 307 -7.07 11.36 -13.94
CA TRP A 307 -7.63 10.01 -13.94
C TRP A 307 -7.55 9.30 -15.29
N ARG A 308 -7.41 10.04 -16.40
CA ARG A 308 -7.20 9.44 -17.73
C ARG A 308 -5.92 8.64 -17.76
N LYS A 309 -4.85 9.15 -17.14
CA LYS A 309 -3.54 8.47 -17.04
C LYS A 309 -3.66 7.23 -16.16
N VAL A 310 -4.32 7.34 -15.01
CA VAL A 310 -4.49 6.23 -14.06
C VAL A 310 -5.30 5.08 -14.68
N PHE A 311 -6.49 5.36 -15.22
CA PHE A 311 -7.36 4.32 -15.77
C PHE A 311 -6.77 3.69 -17.04
N SER A 312 -6.18 4.47 -17.94
CA SER A 312 -5.54 3.91 -19.13
C SER A 312 -4.35 3.02 -18.78
N GLN A 313 -3.56 3.35 -17.76
CA GLN A 313 -2.48 2.49 -17.29
C GLN A 313 -3.00 1.21 -16.66
N ALA A 314 -4.02 1.31 -15.80
CA ALA A 314 -4.66 0.14 -15.18
C ALA A 314 -5.27 -0.81 -16.21
N LEU A 315 -5.91 -0.27 -17.26
CA LEU A 315 -6.44 -1.09 -18.34
C LEU A 315 -5.32 -1.77 -19.13
N ASN A 316 -4.24 -1.03 -19.44
CA ASN A 316 -3.09 -1.58 -20.14
C ASN A 316 -2.38 -2.69 -19.33
N SER A 317 -2.27 -2.55 -18.01
CA SER A 317 -1.71 -3.60 -17.15
C SER A 317 -2.61 -4.82 -17.08
N ALA A 318 -3.92 -4.65 -17.26
CA ALA A 318 -4.89 -5.74 -17.25
C ALA A 318 -5.14 -6.40 -18.61
N ILE A 319 -4.52 -5.94 -19.71
CA ILE A 319 -4.76 -6.44 -21.08
C ILE A 319 -4.63 -7.96 -21.16
N GLU A 320 -3.59 -8.55 -20.58
CA GLU A 320 -3.33 -9.99 -20.66
C GLU A 320 -4.40 -10.82 -19.93
N ARG A 321 -4.81 -10.36 -18.76
CA ARG A 321 -5.85 -11.05 -17.97
C ARG A 321 -7.22 -10.91 -18.64
N LEU A 322 -7.54 -9.71 -19.15
CA LEU A 322 -8.78 -9.47 -19.87
C LEU A 322 -8.83 -10.24 -21.19
N SER A 323 -7.71 -10.35 -21.92
CA SER A 323 -7.67 -11.09 -23.18
C SER A 323 -7.86 -12.59 -22.97
N LEU A 324 -7.24 -13.18 -21.95
CA LEU A 324 -7.47 -14.57 -21.55
C LEU A 324 -8.94 -14.81 -21.18
N ARG A 325 -9.53 -13.92 -20.37
CA ARG A 325 -10.95 -14.00 -20.00
C ARG A 325 -11.87 -13.89 -21.20
N TRP A 326 -11.57 -13.01 -22.15
CA TRP A 326 -12.34 -12.89 -23.39
C TRP A 326 -12.22 -14.14 -24.27
N MET A 327 -11.03 -14.73 -24.40
CA MET A 327 -10.85 -15.99 -25.13
C MET A 327 -11.64 -17.15 -24.50
N GLU A 328 -11.71 -17.21 -23.16
CA GLU A 328 -12.55 -18.17 -22.45
C GLU A 328 -14.04 -17.93 -22.71
N CYS A 329 -14.51 -16.68 -22.61
CA CYS A 329 -15.89 -16.32 -22.93
C CYS A 329 -16.27 -16.70 -24.36
N ILE A 330 -15.33 -16.59 -25.31
CA ILE A 330 -15.54 -16.91 -26.72
C ILE A 330 -15.42 -18.43 -26.99
N GLY A 331 -15.00 -19.23 -26.02
CA GLY A 331 -14.91 -20.70 -26.12
C GLY A 331 -13.64 -21.21 -26.79
N LEU A 332 -12.61 -20.36 -26.94
CA LEU A 332 -11.34 -20.72 -27.59
C LEU A 332 -10.37 -21.43 -26.64
N ILE A 333 -10.50 -21.19 -25.34
CA ILE A 333 -9.67 -21.81 -24.31
C ILE A 333 -10.50 -22.16 -23.08
N LYS A 334 -10.09 -23.19 -22.33
CA LYS A 334 -10.59 -23.48 -20.98
C LYS A 334 -9.49 -23.16 -19.97
N LEU A 335 -9.65 -22.11 -19.15
CA LEU A 335 -8.58 -21.64 -18.24
C LEU A 335 -8.19 -22.67 -17.18
N PHE A 336 -9.13 -23.53 -16.77
CA PHE A 336 -8.90 -24.60 -15.80
C PHE A 336 -7.86 -25.63 -16.30
N GLU A 337 -7.93 -26.05 -17.56
CA GLU A 337 -7.01 -27.05 -18.13
C GLU A 337 -5.61 -26.47 -18.37
N ILE A 338 -5.54 -25.17 -18.67
CA ILE A 338 -4.29 -24.39 -18.78
C ILE A 338 -3.56 -24.35 -17.43
N ALA A 339 -4.29 -24.08 -16.33
CA ALA A 339 -3.74 -24.00 -14.99
C ALA A 339 -3.19 -25.35 -14.47
N GLU A 340 -3.80 -26.47 -14.91
CA GLU A 340 -3.36 -27.82 -14.53
C GLU A 340 -2.07 -28.25 -15.25
N LYS A 341 -1.87 -27.83 -16.51
CA LYS A 341 -0.69 -28.19 -17.33
C LYS A 341 0.51 -27.25 -17.17
N ALA A 342 0.30 -25.98 -16.82
CA ALA A 342 1.36 -24.97 -16.73
C ALA A 342 2.26 -25.06 -15.47
N GLY A 343 2.16 -26.15 -14.70
CA GLY A 343 2.66 -26.29 -13.32
C GLY A 343 4.16 -26.11 -13.04
N GLU A 344 5.02 -25.77 -14.01
CA GLU A 344 6.47 -25.72 -13.79
C GLU A 344 7.27 -24.51 -14.30
N ALA A 345 6.70 -23.51 -15.00
CA ALA A 345 7.49 -22.30 -15.29
C ALA A 345 6.85 -20.98 -14.92
N VAL A 346 7.71 -20.19 -14.27
CA VAL A 346 7.49 -18.81 -13.88
C VAL A 346 7.67 -17.94 -15.12
N PHE A 347 6.77 -16.96 -15.27
CA PHE A 347 6.57 -16.07 -16.41
C PHE A 347 5.93 -16.73 -17.62
N TYR A 348 4.63 -16.48 -17.85
CA TYR A 348 4.06 -16.69 -19.18
C TYR A 348 3.29 -15.47 -19.65
N PHE A 349 3.65 -15.01 -20.84
CA PHE A 349 2.72 -14.28 -21.71
C PHE A 349 1.64 -15.25 -22.18
N ALA A 350 0.42 -14.78 -22.50
CA ALA A 350 -0.64 -15.65 -23.00
C ALA A 350 -0.23 -16.45 -24.26
N ASN A 351 0.79 -16.01 -25.00
CA ASN A 351 1.38 -16.77 -26.11
C ASN A 351 2.09 -18.05 -25.64
N ASP A 352 2.87 -17.97 -24.56
CA ASP A 352 3.61 -19.13 -24.02
C ASP A 352 2.63 -20.14 -23.39
N LEU A 353 1.55 -19.65 -22.79
CA LEU A 353 0.45 -20.51 -22.29
C LEU A 353 -0.22 -21.27 -23.42
N ILE A 354 -0.59 -20.56 -24.51
CA ILE A 354 -1.13 -21.18 -25.71
C ILE A 354 -0.14 -22.19 -26.28
N ASP A 355 1.15 -21.84 -26.36
CA ASP A 355 2.19 -22.72 -26.89
C ASP A 355 2.36 -24.02 -26.10
N GLN A 356 2.15 -23.99 -24.79
CA GLN A 356 2.30 -25.15 -23.91
C GLN A 356 1.02 -25.97 -23.70
N THR A 357 -0.15 -25.34 -23.83
CA THR A 357 -1.43 -25.99 -23.51
C THR A 357 -1.92 -26.85 -24.66
N PHE A 358 -1.71 -26.39 -25.90
CA PHE A 358 -2.16 -27.11 -27.08
C PHE A 358 -1.16 -28.22 -27.45
N ASP A 359 -1.30 -29.37 -26.80
CA ASP A 359 -0.87 -30.66 -27.35
C ASP A 359 -1.85 -31.10 -28.46
N VAL A 360 -1.42 -31.96 -29.39
CA VAL A 360 -2.17 -32.31 -30.62
C VAL A 360 -3.58 -32.82 -30.29
N ASP A 361 -3.71 -33.72 -29.31
CA ASP A 361 -4.98 -34.34 -28.94
C ASP A 361 -5.96 -33.35 -28.26
N LEU A 362 -5.46 -32.45 -27.42
CA LEU A 362 -6.31 -31.47 -26.70
C LEU A 362 -6.81 -30.36 -27.63
N ALA A 363 -5.98 -29.94 -28.58
CA ALA A 363 -6.35 -28.91 -29.55
C ALA A 363 -7.46 -29.39 -30.48
N GLU A 364 -7.45 -30.67 -30.85
CA GLU A 364 -8.50 -31.28 -31.66
C GLU A 364 -9.85 -31.28 -30.92
N GLU A 365 -9.85 -31.60 -29.62
CA GLU A 365 -11.07 -31.57 -28.79
C GLU A 365 -11.61 -30.14 -28.64
N HIS A 366 -10.75 -29.17 -28.33
CA HIS A 366 -11.14 -27.75 -28.25
C HIS A 366 -11.65 -27.20 -29.59
N PHE A 367 -11.05 -27.61 -30.70
CA PHE A 367 -11.50 -27.22 -32.03
C PHE A 367 -12.91 -27.74 -32.32
N LYS A 368 -13.19 -29.01 -31.99
CA LYS A 368 -14.54 -29.59 -32.15
C LYS A 368 -15.56 -28.87 -31.28
N ASP A 369 -15.26 -28.64 -30.00
CA ASP A 369 -16.11 -27.88 -29.08
C ASP A 369 -16.43 -26.48 -29.65
N TRP A 370 -15.41 -25.77 -30.12
CA TRP A 370 -15.55 -24.44 -30.73
C TRP A 370 -16.42 -24.48 -32.00
N LEU A 371 -16.23 -25.49 -32.85
CA LEU A 371 -17.01 -25.64 -34.08
C LEU A 371 -18.49 -25.92 -33.76
N GLU A 372 -18.77 -26.84 -32.85
CA GLU A 372 -20.15 -27.12 -32.41
C GLU A 372 -20.83 -25.86 -31.86
N GLU A 373 -20.15 -25.08 -31.02
CA GLU A 373 -20.68 -23.82 -30.47
C GLU A 373 -20.93 -22.77 -31.56
N THR A 374 -20.05 -22.70 -32.57
CA THR A 374 -20.17 -21.77 -33.71
C THR A 374 -21.42 -22.05 -34.54
N PHE A 375 -21.71 -23.33 -34.80
CA PHE A 375 -22.89 -23.73 -35.55
C PHE A 375 -24.19 -23.60 -34.74
N ASP A 376 -24.15 -23.85 -33.43
CA ASP A 376 -25.29 -23.60 -32.53
C ASP A 376 -25.69 -22.11 -32.55
N LYS A 377 -24.71 -21.20 -32.53
CA LYS A 377 -24.95 -19.75 -32.68
C LYS A 377 -25.54 -19.36 -34.02
N ALA A 378 -25.14 -20.03 -35.09
CA ALA A 378 -25.72 -19.85 -36.41
C ALA A 378 -27.17 -20.42 -36.50
N GLY A 379 -27.62 -21.14 -35.46
CA GLY A 379 -28.92 -21.80 -35.45
C GLY A 379 -28.99 -23.00 -36.40
N ILE A 380 -27.84 -23.61 -36.72
CA ILE A 380 -27.73 -24.75 -37.63
C ILE A 380 -27.61 -26.04 -36.80
N PRO A 381 -28.60 -26.96 -36.88
CA PRO A 381 -28.53 -28.24 -36.19
C PRO A 381 -27.36 -29.12 -36.65
N ASP A 382 -26.85 -29.95 -35.75
CA ASP A 382 -25.80 -30.96 -35.99
C ASP A 382 -26.08 -31.85 -37.22
N ALA A 383 -27.34 -32.22 -37.44
CA ALA A 383 -27.77 -33.01 -38.58
C ALA A 383 -27.46 -32.37 -39.95
N LEU A 384 -27.27 -31.05 -40.03
CA LEU A 384 -27.06 -30.34 -41.30
C LEU A 384 -25.59 -30.09 -41.65
N TYR A 385 -24.67 -30.11 -40.67
CA TYR A 385 -23.25 -29.82 -40.90
C TYR A 385 -22.30 -30.95 -40.48
N ARG A 386 -22.73 -31.87 -39.61
CA ARG A 386 -21.86 -32.89 -39.00
C ARG A 386 -21.99 -34.27 -39.64
N TYR A 387 -23.22 -34.68 -39.97
CA TYR A 387 -23.50 -36.06 -40.41
C TYR A 387 -23.92 -36.10 -41.89
N LEU A 388 -23.08 -36.67 -42.74
CA LEU A 388 -23.47 -37.04 -44.11
C LEU A 388 -24.20 -38.40 -44.08
N GLY A 389 -25.29 -38.56 -44.84
CA GLY A 389 -26.03 -39.83 -44.94
C GLY A 389 -26.86 -40.18 -43.69
N ALA A 390 -27.36 -39.18 -42.96
CA ALA A 390 -28.22 -39.39 -41.79
C ALA A 390 -29.71 -39.34 -42.16
N GLY A 391 -30.35 -40.49 -42.43
CA GLY A 391 -31.78 -40.51 -42.72
C GLY A 391 -32.34 -41.73 -43.46
N VAL A 392 -33.49 -41.50 -44.11
CA VAL A 392 -34.19 -42.39 -45.08
C VAL A 392 -33.32 -42.49 -46.35
N PRO A 393 -33.37 -43.55 -47.19
CA PRO A 393 -32.55 -43.66 -48.41
C PRO A 393 -32.37 -42.34 -49.15
N ASP A 394 -31.11 -41.90 -49.25
CA ASP A 394 -30.69 -40.58 -49.74
C ASP A 394 -31.04 -40.38 -51.22
N GLY A 395 -31.31 -41.46 -51.95
CA GLY A 395 -31.82 -41.39 -53.29
C GLY A 395 -32.38 -42.70 -53.80
N SER A 396 -32.85 -42.67 -55.04
CA SER A 396 -33.24 -43.87 -55.74
C SER A 396 -32.94 -43.70 -57.22
N ILE A 397 -32.29 -44.69 -57.81
CA ILE A 397 -31.96 -44.71 -59.23
C ILE A 397 -32.74 -45.82 -59.91
N ASN A 398 -33.18 -45.58 -61.14
CA ASN A 398 -33.74 -46.62 -61.99
C ASN A 398 -32.63 -47.12 -62.91
N VAL A 399 -32.21 -48.37 -62.70
CA VAL A 399 -31.14 -49.00 -63.46
C VAL A 399 -31.75 -49.74 -64.64
N ASP A 400 -31.32 -49.40 -65.86
CA ASP A 400 -31.80 -50.06 -67.08
C ASP A 400 -31.48 -51.57 -67.05
N GLU A 401 -32.42 -52.40 -67.54
CA GLU A 401 -32.26 -53.85 -67.57
C GLU A 401 -31.17 -54.28 -68.56
N ILE A 402 -30.17 -55.00 -68.05
CA ILE A 402 -29.11 -55.61 -68.85
C ILE A 402 -29.06 -57.11 -68.54
N VAL A 403 -28.83 -57.93 -69.57
CA VAL A 403 -28.65 -59.38 -69.39
C VAL A 403 -27.21 -59.65 -68.99
N ILE A 404 -27.02 -60.14 -67.75
CA ILE A 404 -25.72 -60.49 -67.19
C ILE A 404 -25.61 -62.01 -67.10
N GLN A 405 -24.39 -62.51 -67.30
CA GLN A 405 -24.05 -63.92 -67.23
C GLN A 405 -23.55 -64.27 -65.81
N LEU A 406 -24.40 -64.88 -64.99
CA LEU A 406 -24.07 -65.28 -63.62
C LEU A 406 -23.46 -66.69 -63.56
N VAL A 407 -22.47 -66.90 -62.70
CA VAL A 407 -21.77 -68.18 -62.51
C VAL A 407 -22.46 -69.01 -61.42
N GLY A 408 -22.90 -70.22 -61.75
CA GLY A 408 -23.47 -71.20 -60.83
C GLY A 408 -22.41 -71.92 -59.98
N ALA A 409 -22.84 -72.60 -58.91
CA ALA A 409 -21.95 -73.37 -58.01
C ALA A 409 -21.18 -74.51 -58.70
N ASP A 410 -21.61 -74.93 -59.88
CA ASP A 410 -20.99 -75.92 -60.76
C ASP A 410 -20.08 -75.33 -61.85
N GLY A 411 -20.00 -74.00 -61.94
CA GLY A 411 -19.29 -73.27 -62.99
C GLY A 411 -20.08 -73.08 -64.29
N GLU A 412 -21.36 -73.47 -64.36
CA GLU A 412 -22.22 -73.14 -65.50
C GLU A 412 -22.67 -71.68 -65.46
N VAL A 413 -22.84 -71.06 -66.63
CA VAL A 413 -23.15 -69.63 -66.75
C VAL A 413 -24.60 -69.44 -67.16
N THR A 414 -25.39 -68.76 -66.32
CA THR A 414 -26.82 -68.54 -66.53
C THR A 414 -27.11 -67.08 -66.90
N PRO A 415 -27.75 -66.78 -68.04
CA PRO A 415 -28.13 -65.42 -68.40
C PRO A 415 -29.35 -64.96 -67.58
N ILE A 416 -29.20 -63.88 -66.83
CA ILE A 416 -30.26 -63.29 -65.99
C ILE A 416 -30.37 -61.79 -66.29
N SER A 417 -31.60 -61.27 -66.40
CA SER A 417 -31.83 -59.82 -66.52
C SER A 417 -31.63 -59.16 -65.16
N VAL A 418 -30.74 -58.18 -65.10
CA VAL A 418 -30.40 -57.41 -63.91
C VAL A 418 -30.73 -55.95 -64.19
N GLY A 419 -31.64 -55.38 -63.40
CA GLY A 419 -32.11 -54.00 -63.54
C GLY A 419 -33.30 -53.72 -62.61
N GLY A 420 -33.77 -52.48 -62.61
CA GLY A 420 -34.91 -52.04 -61.81
C GLY A 420 -34.59 -50.88 -60.88
N MET A 421 -35.54 -50.56 -59.99
CA MET A 421 -35.41 -49.47 -59.04
C MET A 421 -34.50 -49.90 -57.87
N VAL A 422 -33.46 -49.12 -57.60
CA VAL A 422 -32.51 -49.35 -56.52
C VAL A 422 -32.50 -48.14 -55.60
N THR A 423 -32.53 -48.37 -54.29
CA THR A 423 -32.35 -47.30 -53.31
C THR A 423 -30.87 -47.09 -53.04
N LEU A 424 -30.44 -45.83 -53.11
CA LEU A 424 -29.09 -45.42 -52.75
C LEU A 424 -29.08 -44.98 -51.29
N ASP A 425 -28.10 -45.49 -50.55
CA ASP A 425 -27.92 -45.21 -49.13
C ASP A 425 -26.46 -44.83 -48.92
N ILE A 426 -26.22 -43.58 -48.54
CA ILE A 426 -24.88 -43.05 -48.26
C ILE A 426 -24.52 -43.50 -46.85
N PRO A 427 -23.36 -44.16 -46.64
CA PRO A 427 -22.97 -44.56 -45.30
C PRO A 427 -22.79 -43.33 -44.39
N ARG A 428 -23.39 -43.40 -43.20
CA ARG A 428 -23.30 -42.33 -42.21
C ARG A 428 -21.85 -41.99 -41.91
N THR A 429 -21.46 -40.75 -42.22
CA THR A 429 -20.11 -40.23 -41.99
C THR A 429 -20.18 -39.05 -41.03
N ASP A 430 -19.39 -39.09 -39.94
CA ASP A 430 -19.23 -37.96 -39.01
C ASP A 430 -17.99 -37.14 -39.43
N ILE A 431 -18.24 -35.91 -39.85
CA ILE A 431 -17.23 -34.98 -40.36
C ILE A 431 -16.26 -34.56 -39.25
N LEU A 432 -16.72 -34.50 -38.00
CA LEU A 432 -15.87 -34.19 -36.86
C LEU A 432 -14.98 -35.37 -36.45
N ALA A 433 -15.20 -36.57 -37.00
CA ALA A 433 -14.39 -37.74 -36.72
C ALA A 433 -13.20 -37.91 -37.69
N TRP A 434 -12.99 -36.97 -38.61
CA TRP A 434 -11.87 -37.02 -39.56
C TRP A 434 -10.53 -36.86 -38.82
N GLU A 435 -9.65 -37.87 -38.92
CA GLU A 435 -8.34 -37.89 -38.25
C GLU A 435 -7.42 -36.74 -38.68
N GLY A 436 -7.65 -36.15 -39.87
CA GLY A 436 -6.87 -35.01 -40.37
C GLY A 436 -7.06 -33.72 -39.57
N TRP A 437 -8.10 -33.63 -38.71
CA TRP A 437 -8.24 -32.50 -37.79
C TRP A 437 -7.06 -32.40 -36.80
N GLY A 438 -6.37 -33.50 -36.50
CA GLY A 438 -5.13 -33.48 -35.73
C GLY A 438 -4.00 -32.68 -36.39
N GLU A 439 -3.93 -32.62 -37.73
CA GLU A 439 -2.94 -31.83 -38.46
C GLU A 439 -3.33 -30.33 -38.54
N PHE A 440 -4.62 -30.01 -38.36
CA PHE A 440 -5.13 -28.63 -38.29
C PHE A 440 -4.72 -27.91 -36.99
N HIS A 441 -4.19 -28.63 -36.00
CA HIS A 441 -3.69 -28.08 -34.73
C HIS A 441 -2.80 -26.84 -34.89
N GLU A 442 -1.84 -26.85 -35.82
CA GLU A 442 -0.93 -25.70 -36.05
C GLU A 442 -1.69 -24.48 -36.60
N GLN A 443 -2.67 -24.70 -37.47
CA GLN A 443 -3.52 -23.63 -37.99
C GLN A 443 -4.46 -23.10 -36.92
N TYR A 444 -5.04 -23.97 -36.10
CA TYR A 444 -5.87 -23.61 -34.95
C TYR A 444 -5.09 -22.74 -33.96
N LYS A 445 -3.91 -23.19 -33.56
CA LYS A 445 -3.00 -22.48 -32.66
C LYS A 445 -2.63 -21.10 -33.21
N LYS A 446 -2.26 -21.02 -34.49
CA LYS A 446 -1.96 -19.76 -35.16
C LYS A 446 -3.16 -18.82 -35.20
N GLY A 447 -4.35 -19.34 -35.53
CA GLY A 447 -5.61 -18.58 -35.52
C GLY A 447 -5.92 -18.01 -34.14
N THR A 448 -5.81 -18.82 -33.09
CA THR A 448 -6.00 -18.40 -31.70
C THR A 448 -5.02 -17.30 -31.28
N LEU A 449 -3.74 -17.38 -31.68
CA LEU A 449 -2.75 -16.32 -31.43
C LEU A 449 -3.08 -15.03 -32.18
N GLU A 450 -3.61 -15.12 -33.41
CA GLU A 450 -4.05 -13.95 -34.18
C GLU A 450 -5.27 -13.28 -33.54
N ILE A 451 -6.24 -14.07 -33.06
CA ILE A 451 -7.41 -13.59 -32.30
C ILE A 451 -6.97 -12.91 -30.99
N LEU A 452 -6.09 -13.55 -30.23
CA LEU A 452 -5.51 -12.98 -29.00
C LEU A 452 -4.87 -11.61 -29.27
N ASN A 453 -4.10 -11.49 -30.36
CA ASN A 453 -3.49 -10.22 -30.73
C ASN A 453 -4.53 -9.17 -31.18
N ALA A 454 -5.64 -9.58 -31.79
CA ALA A 454 -6.75 -8.67 -32.11
C ALA A 454 -7.45 -8.18 -30.84
N ILE A 455 -7.77 -9.08 -29.90
CA ILE A 455 -8.36 -8.74 -28.59
C ILE A 455 -7.45 -7.77 -27.82
N ARG A 456 -6.14 -8.05 -27.74
CA ARG A 456 -5.18 -7.14 -27.09
C ARG A 456 -5.22 -5.74 -27.71
N LYS A 457 -5.31 -5.65 -29.04
CA LYS A 457 -5.41 -4.36 -29.75
C LYS A 457 -6.73 -3.64 -29.45
N GLU A 458 -7.85 -4.37 -29.34
CA GLU A 458 -9.14 -3.77 -28.95
C GLU A 458 -9.07 -3.17 -27.54
N ILE A 459 -8.58 -3.93 -26.55
CA ILE A 459 -8.45 -3.45 -25.17
C ILE A 459 -7.47 -2.26 -25.10
N ALA A 460 -6.34 -2.35 -25.80
CA ALA A 460 -5.38 -1.24 -25.90
C ALA A 460 -5.99 0.01 -26.56
N ALA A 461 -6.83 -0.16 -27.58
CA ALA A 461 -7.55 0.95 -28.20
C ALA A 461 -8.52 1.61 -27.22
N VAL A 462 -9.24 0.84 -26.40
CA VAL A 462 -10.08 1.40 -25.32
C VAL A 462 -9.22 2.19 -24.32
N ALA A 463 -8.07 1.66 -23.91
CA ALA A 463 -7.15 2.34 -23.00
C ALA A 463 -6.62 3.66 -23.61
N GLU A 464 -6.29 3.67 -24.90
CA GLU A 464 -5.90 4.87 -25.63
C GLU A 464 -7.04 5.88 -25.69
N GLN A 465 -8.28 5.46 -25.97
CA GLN A 465 -9.43 6.35 -25.97
C GLN A 465 -9.71 6.94 -24.58
N LEU A 466 -9.56 6.16 -23.52
CA LEU A 466 -9.65 6.65 -22.13
C LEU A 466 -8.59 7.71 -21.84
N SER A 467 -7.35 7.50 -22.28
CA SER A 467 -6.26 8.49 -22.12
C SER A 467 -6.58 9.84 -22.78
N ARG A 468 -7.39 9.82 -23.84
CA ARG A 468 -7.80 11.00 -24.62
C ARG A 468 -9.20 11.52 -24.26
N SER A 469 -9.93 10.82 -23.39
CA SER A 469 -11.33 11.11 -23.09
C SER A 469 -11.47 12.45 -22.38
N MET A 470 -12.33 13.32 -22.90
CA MET A 470 -12.68 14.60 -22.26
C MET A 470 -13.82 14.46 -21.22
N PHE A 471 -14.39 13.26 -21.07
CA PHE A 471 -15.54 13.02 -20.19
C PHE A 471 -15.15 12.60 -18.77
N LEU A 472 -13.87 12.27 -18.55
CA LEU A 472 -13.34 11.97 -17.21
C LEU A 472 -13.22 13.29 -16.43
N PRO A 473 -13.88 13.41 -15.26
CA PRO A 473 -13.73 14.60 -14.43
C PRO A 473 -12.28 14.70 -13.93
N PRO A 474 -11.71 15.91 -13.81
CA PRO A 474 -10.46 16.08 -13.09
C PRO A 474 -10.65 15.66 -11.64
N GLY A 475 -9.68 14.93 -11.08
CA GLY A 475 -9.65 14.71 -9.64
C GLY A 475 -9.04 15.92 -8.95
N GLU A 476 -9.73 16.47 -7.97
CA GLU A 476 -9.15 17.50 -7.10
C GLU A 476 -8.78 16.85 -5.75
N LEU A 477 -7.64 17.26 -5.21
CA LEU A 477 -7.15 16.97 -3.87
C LEU A 477 -7.09 18.29 -3.10
N LEU A 478 -7.70 18.34 -1.92
CA LEU A 478 -7.66 19.45 -0.99
C LEU A 478 -6.28 19.61 -0.37
N LEU A 479 -5.59 18.49 -0.07
CA LEU A 479 -4.30 18.48 0.62
C LEU A 479 -4.31 19.36 1.88
N ASP A 480 -5.36 19.23 2.71
CA ASP A 480 -5.48 19.96 3.96
C ASP A 480 -4.70 19.24 5.06
N PRO A 481 -3.56 19.79 5.52
CA PRO A 481 -2.72 19.05 6.45
C PRO A 481 -3.33 18.88 7.85
N HIS A 482 -4.47 19.50 8.17
CA HIS A 482 -5.12 19.43 9.48
C HIS A 482 -6.34 18.50 9.54
N ASP A 483 -6.74 17.88 8.43
CA ASP A 483 -7.98 17.10 8.37
C ASP A 483 -7.82 15.67 8.94
N GLY A 484 -6.58 15.23 9.16
CA GLY A 484 -6.24 13.89 9.64
C GLY A 484 -6.50 12.78 8.60
N VAL A 485 -6.64 13.14 7.33
CA VAL A 485 -6.78 12.24 6.18
C VAL A 485 -5.47 12.24 5.42
N THR A 486 -4.92 11.05 5.16
CA THR A 486 -3.69 10.97 4.36
C THR A 486 -3.97 11.27 2.89
N PHE A 487 -2.98 11.79 2.17
CA PHE A 487 -3.10 12.02 0.73
C PHE A 487 -3.56 10.77 -0.07
N LEU A 488 -3.18 9.54 0.34
CA LEU A 488 -3.62 8.30 -0.33
C LEU A 488 -5.11 8.00 -0.06
N ASP A 489 -5.59 8.31 1.15
CA ASP A 489 -7.00 8.18 1.48
C ASP A 489 -7.82 9.25 0.75
N GLU A 490 -7.27 10.46 0.60
CA GLU A 490 -7.89 11.51 -0.20
C GLU A 490 -7.96 11.15 -1.69
N LEU A 491 -6.87 10.60 -2.25
CA LEU A 491 -6.84 10.00 -3.58
C LEU A 491 -7.96 8.97 -3.78
N LYS A 492 -8.20 8.11 -2.78
CA LYS A 492 -9.27 7.12 -2.82
C LYS A 492 -10.67 7.77 -2.80
N ILE A 493 -10.85 8.83 -2.02
CA ILE A 493 -12.11 9.60 -2.02
C ILE A 493 -12.35 10.23 -3.41
N SER A 494 -11.32 10.86 -3.98
CA SER A 494 -11.36 11.45 -5.32
C SER A 494 -11.62 10.40 -6.42
N LEU A 495 -11.03 9.21 -6.30
CA LEU A 495 -11.30 8.07 -7.19
C LEU A 495 -12.78 7.68 -7.16
N ASN A 496 -13.37 7.53 -5.97
CA ASN A 496 -14.77 7.12 -5.84
C ASN A 496 -15.72 8.11 -6.52
N ILE A 497 -15.38 9.41 -6.51
CA ILE A 497 -16.14 10.45 -7.24
C ILE A 497 -16.01 10.23 -8.76
N ALA A 498 -14.81 9.96 -9.26
CA ALA A 498 -14.59 9.70 -10.69
C ALA A 498 -15.28 8.42 -11.17
N LEU A 499 -15.28 7.37 -10.35
CA LEU A 499 -15.99 6.11 -10.61
C LEU A 499 -17.51 6.26 -10.52
N GLY A 500 -18.02 7.20 -9.73
CA GLY A 500 -19.46 7.49 -9.66
C GLY A 500 -20.08 7.90 -11.01
N GLN A 501 -19.27 8.30 -11.99
CA GLN A 501 -19.69 8.61 -13.37
C GLN A 501 -19.12 7.62 -14.40
N GLN A 502 -18.69 6.42 -13.98
CA GLN A 502 -18.01 5.45 -14.85
C GLN A 502 -18.74 5.17 -16.16
N ASP A 503 -20.05 4.97 -16.10
CA ASP A 503 -20.86 4.62 -17.26
C ASP A 503 -20.81 5.66 -18.40
N THR A 504 -20.62 6.95 -18.08
CA THR A 504 -20.67 8.03 -19.09
C THR A 504 -19.39 8.07 -19.91
N TRP A 505 -18.24 8.06 -19.24
CA TRP A 505 -16.95 8.13 -19.92
C TRP A 505 -16.52 6.77 -20.49
N MET A 506 -16.90 5.65 -19.87
CA MET A 506 -16.58 4.31 -20.38
C MET A 506 -17.29 4.02 -21.69
N ARG A 507 -18.61 4.28 -21.74
CA ARG A 507 -19.41 4.06 -22.95
C ARG A 507 -18.91 4.89 -24.12
N ALA A 508 -18.48 6.13 -23.86
CA ALA A 508 -17.89 7.00 -24.88
C ALA A 508 -16.56 6.45 -25.41
N ALA A 509 -15.69 5.94 -24.52
CA ALA A 509 -14.40 5.35 -24.91
C ALA A 509 -14.57 4.05 -25.72
N MET A 510 -15.47 3.17 -25.30
CA MET A 510 -15.77 1.92 -26.02
C MET A 510 -16.36 2.18 -27.39
N SER A 511 -17.37 3.06 -27.49
CA SER A 511 -17.98 3.41 -28.79
C SER A 511 -16.98 4.03 -29.77
N ALA A 512 -16.01 4.80 -29.27
CA ALA A 512 -14.93 5.33 -30.11
C ALA A 512 -13.96 4.22 -30.56
N ALA A 513 -13.62 3.28 -29.67
CA ALA A 513 -12.71 2.18 -29.96
C ALA A 513 -13.29 1.18 -30.98
N GLU A 514 -14.59 0.86 -30.90
CA GLU A 514 -15.29 -0.04 -31.83
C GLU A 514 -15.10 0.38 -33.29
N SER A 515 -15.04 1.68 -33.59
CA SER A 515 -14.86 2.15 -34.97
C SER A 515 -13.49 1.84 -35.60
N THR A 516 -12.52 1.37 -34.81
CA THR A 516 -11.10 1.34 -35.20
C THR A 516 -10.55 -0.08 -35.44
N VAL A 517 -11.12 -1.10 -34.79
CA VAL A 517 -10.62 -2.49 -34.85
C VAL A 517 -11.78 -3.39 -35.25
N MET A 518 -11.73 -3.83 -36.50
CA MET A 518 -12.73 -4.68 -37.14
C MET A 518 -11.93 -5.76 -37.85
N THR A 519 -12.01 -7.01 -37.39
CA THR A 519 -11.27 -8.14 -37.96
C THR A 519 -12.20 -9.30 -38.27
N ALA A 520 -12.06 -9.89 -39.46
CA ALA A 520 -12.67 -11.18 -39.75
C ALA A 520 -12.01 -12.27 -38.89
N ASP A 521 -12.78 -13.28 -38.48
CA ASP A 521 -12.29 -14.40 -37.68
C ASP A 521 -11.27 -15.24 -38.48
N PRO A 522 -9.97 -15.17 -38.16
CA PRO A 522 -8.94 -15.88 -38.91
C PRO A 522 -9.05 -17.40 -38.78
N LEU A 523 -9.64 -17.89 -37.68
CA LEU A 523 -9.81 -19.32 -37.45
C LEU A 523 -10.95 -19.88 -38.31
N ALA A 524 -12.05 -19.15 -38.41
CA ALA A 524 -13.16 -19.52 -39.30
C ALA A 524 -12.72 -19.57 -40.77
N GLU A 525 -11.91 -18.62 -41.22
CA GLU A 525 -11.38 -18.61 -42.59
C GLU A 525 -10.38 -19.74 -42.85
N ALA A 526 -9.50 -20.06 -41.88
CA ALA A 526 -8.63 -21.22 -41.97
C ALA A 526 -9.42 -22.53 -42.05
N THR A 527 -10.47 -22.68 -41.24
CA THR A 527 -11.33 -23.87 -41.21
C THR A 527 -12.07 -24.07 -42.54
N LYS A 528 -12.59 -22.98 -43.13
CA LYS A 528 -13.21 -23.02 -44.46
C LYS A 528 -12.23 -23.47 -45.54
N ALA A 529 -11.00 -22.94 -45.51
CA ALA A 529 -9.97 -23.30 -46.47
C ALA A 529 -9.59 -24.78 -46.35
N GLU A 530 -9.40 -25.28 -45.12
CA GLU A 530 -9.05 -26.68 -44.86
C GLU A 530 -10.17 -27.64 -45.31
N PHE A 531 -11.43 -27.29 -45.02
CA PHE A 531 -12.58 -28.08 -45.45
C PHE A 531 -12.66 -28.20 -46.98
N LEU A 532 -12.41 -27.10 -47.70
CA LEU A 532 -12.43 -27.10 -49.17
C LEU A 532 -11.24 -27.85 -49.77
N GLU A 533 -10.05 -27.76 -49.18
CA GLU A 533 -8.84 -28.45 -49.66
C GLU A 533 -8.94 -29.97 -49.46
N ASN A 534 -9.52 -30.41 -48.35
CA ASN A 534 -9.62 -31.83 -47.97
C ASN A 534 -11.04 -32.42 -48.07
N ARG A 535 -11.95 -31.74 -48.79
CA ARG A 535 -13.38 -32.10 -48.93
C ARG A 535 -13.63 -33.59 -49.13
N ASP A 536 -12.97 -34.20 -50.13
CA ASP A 536 -13.20 -35.59 -50.50
C ASP A 536 -12.73 -36.58 -49.41
N ALA A 537 -11.69 -36.22 -48.66
CA ALA A 537 -11.16 -37.01 -47.56
C ALA A 537 -12.04 -36.89 -46.31
N ILE A 538 -12.47 -35.67 -45.98
CA ILE A 538 -13.39 -35.37 -44.86
C ILE A 538 -14.72 -36.11 -45.03
N LEU A 539 -15.25 -36.13 -46.26
CA LEU A 539 -16.52 -36.79 -46.59
C LEU A 539 -16.39 -38.28 -46.93
N LEU A 540 -15.18 -38.87 -46.80
CA LEU A 540 -14.88 -40.28 -47.11
C LEU A 540 -15.39 -40.74 -48.49
N ARG A 541 -15.29 -39.87 -49.51
CA ARG A 541 -15.93 -40.05 -50.83
C ARG A 541 -15.69 -41.42 -51.46
N GLN A 542 -14.44 -41.88 -51.50
CA GLN A 542 -14.11 -43.16 -52.13
C GLN A 542 -14.74 -44.37 -51.40
N GLN A 543 -14.78 -44.33 -50.06
CA GLN A 543 -15.37 -45.40 -49.26
C GLN A 543 -16.90 -45.38 -49.37
N ALA A 544 -17.50 -44.18 -49.38
CA ALA A 544 -18.93 -43.99 -49.57
C ALA A 544 -19.40 -44.51 -50.93
N LEU A 545 -18.73 -44.10 -52.01
CA LEU A 545 -19.04 -44.59 -53.37
C LEU A 545 -18.85 -46.10 -53.48
N GLY A 546 -17.80 -46.67 -52.89
CA GLY A 546 -17.59 -48.12 -52.84
C GLY A 546 -18.73 -48.86 -52.12
N SER A 547 -19.19 -48.34 -50.98
CA SER A 547 -20.31 -48.91 -50.23
C SER A 547 -21.64 -48.79 -50.99
N MET A 548 -21.89 -47.64 -51.63
CA MET A 548 -23.08 -47.42 -52.45
C MET A 548 -23.10 -48.35 -53.66
N VAL A 549 -21.95 -48.56 -54.33
CA VAL A 549 -21.81 -49.52 -55.43
C VAL A 549 -22.09 -50.94 -54.96
N SER A 550 -21.53 -51.35 -53.81
CA SER A 550 -21.74 -52.69 -53.25
C SER A 550 -23.20 -52.92 -52.88
N SER A 551 -23.84 -51.98 -52.17
CA SER A 551 -25.27 -52.01 -51.83
C SER A 551 -26.17 -52.05 -53.07
N THR A 552 -25.83 -51.25 -54.10
CA THR A 552 -26.55 -51.24 -55.37
C THR A 552 -26.44 -52.60 -56.07
N ALA A 553 -25.23 -53.17 -56.10
CA ALA A 553 -24.98 -54.49 -56.66
C ALA A 553 -25.74 -55.59 -55.91
N GLU A 554 -25.77 -55.55 -54.58
CA GLU A 554 -26.51 -56.49 -53.74
C GLU A 554 -28.03 -56.42 -53.99
N GLN A 555 -28.59 -55.22 -54.10
CA GLN A 555 -30.02 -55.01 -54.38
C GLN A 555 -30.39 -55.49 -55.79
N LEU A 556 -29.57 -55.16 -56.79
CA LEU A 556 -29.77 -55.61 -58.17
C LEU A 556 -29.67 -57.13 -58.29
N LEU A 557 -28.66 -57.74 -57.65
CA LEU A 557 -28.47 -59.19 -57.65
C LEU A 557 -29.58 -59.92 -56.88
N SER A 558 -30.00 -59.39 -55.73
CA SER A 558 -31.13 -59.92 -54.94
C SER A 558 -32.44 -59.87 -55.73
N SER A 559 -32.72 -58.73 -56.37
CA SER A 559 -33.91 -58.55 -57.21
C SER A 559 -33.89 -59.53 -58.39
N ALA A 560 -32.77 -59.63 -59.10
CA ALA A 560 -32.59 -60.53 -60.22
C ALA A 560 -32.77 -62.02 -59.84
N LEU A 561 -32.24 -62.44 -58.69
CA LEU A 561 -32.36 -63.81 -58.18
C LEU A 561 -33.75 -64.12 -57.62
N SER A 562 -34.45 -63.14 -57.05
CA SER A 562 -35.83 -63.31 -56.58
C SER A 562 -36.84 -63.49 -57.72
N ASN A 563 -36.53 -62.95 -58.90
CA ASN A 563 -37.32 -63.08 -60.12
C ASN A 563 -36.94 -64.33 -60.95
N GLY A 564 -35.81 -64.98 -60.64
CA GLY A 564 -35.35 -66.20 -61.31
C GLY A 564 -35.74 -67.48 -60.56
N GLU A 565 -36.28 -68.48 -61.25
CA GLU A 565 -36.62 -69.77 -60.64
C GLU A 565 -35.34 -70.54 -60.22
N GLY A 566 -34.96 -70.46 -58.92
CA GLY A 566 -34.17 -71.47 -58.22
C GLY A 566 -32.72 -71.69 -58.66
N ALA A 567 -32.02 -70.67 -59.17
CA ALA A 567 -30.61 -70.78 -59.55
C ALA A 567 -29.68 -70.82 -58.30
N ASP A 568 -28.86 -71.87 -58.18
CA ASP A 568 -27.82 -72.02 -57.15
C ASP A 568 -26.53 -71.30 -57.59
N VAL A 569 -26.47 -70.00 -57.30
CA VAL A 569 -25.47 -69.05 -57.82
C VAL A 569 -24.44 -68.70 -56.75
N THR A 570 -23.15 -68.60 -57.11
CA THR A 570 -22.08 -68.21 -56.17
C THR A 570 -22.16 -66.72 -55.84
N TRP A 571 -22.84 -66.37 -54.74
CA TRP A 571 -23.10 -64.96 -54.35
C TRP A 571 -21.87 -64.05 -54.44
N GLY A 572 -20.74 -64.47 -53.85
CA GLY A 572 -19.55 -63.61 -53.76
C GLY A 572 -18.85 -63.33 -55.10
N GLU A 573 -18.86 -64.27 -56.06
CA GLU A 573 -18.25 -64.06 -57.38
C GLU A 573 -19.14 -63.20 -58.28
N ASN A 574 -20.45 -63.41 -58.19
CA ASN A 574 -21.44 -62.69 -58.97
C ASN A 574 -21.67 -61.27 -58.46
N LEU A 575 -21.60 -61.03 -57.15
CA LEU A 575 -21.63 -59.70 -56.57
C LEU A 575 -20.47 -58.85 -57.10
N LYS A 576 -19.24 -59.38 -57.07
CA LYS A 576 -18.05 -58.70 -57.62
C LYS A 576 -18.16 -58.42 -59.12
N LEU A 577 -18.81 -59.31 -59.87
CA LEU A 577 -19.05 -59.12 -61.29
C LEU A 577 -20.03 -57.97 -61.55
N VAL A 578 -21.11 -57.88 -60.77
CA VAL A 578 -22.06 -56.76 -60.83
C VAL A 578 -21.42 -55.45 -60.38
N GLU A 579 -20.66 -55.44 -59.27
CA GLU A 579 -19.87 -54.27 -58.83
C GLU A 579 -18.91 -53.78 -59.92
N GLY A 580 -18.18 -54.70 -60.56
CA GLY A 580 -17.26 -54.38 -61.65
C GLY A 580 -17.96 -53.84 -62.89
N LEU A 581 -19.19 -54.27 -63.17
CA LEU A 581 -20.01 -53.75 -64.27
C LEU A 581 -20.59 -52.37 -63.95
N ILE A 582 -21.02 -52.11 -62.71
CA ILE A 582 -21.48 -50.78 -62.27
C ILE A 582 -20.35 -49.77 -62.49
N VAL A 583 -19.13 -50.07 -62.02
CA VAL A 583 -17.97 -49.16 -62.12
C VAL A 583 -17.42 -49.07 -63.55
N GLY A 584 -17.43 -50.17 -64.30
CA GLY A 584 -16.72 -50.29 -65.58
C GLY A 584 -17.54 -49.97 -66.83
N ASP A 585 -18.87 -50.06 -66.77
CA ASP A 585 -19.74 -49.86 -67.94
C ASP A 585 -20.43 -48.49 -67.91
N ALA A 586 -19.78 -47.50 -68.52
CA ALA A 586 -20.32 -46.16 -68.66
C ALA A 586 -21.67 -46.10 -69.42
N SER A 587 -22.01 -47.12 -70.21
CA SER A 587 -23.29 -47.17 -70.91
C SER A 587 -24.46 -47.61 -70.02
N TRP A 588 -24.17 -48.21 -68.86
CA TRP A 588 -25.17 -48.58 -67.86
C TRP A 588 -25.63 -47.38 -67.00
N GLY A 589 -24.82 -46.32 -66.91
CA GLY A 589 -25.16 -45.05 -66.25
C GLY A 589 -25.36 -45.13 -64.72
N ALA A 590 -25.28 -46.32 -64.13
CA ALA A 590 -25.53 -46.54 -62.70
C ALA A 590 -24.48 -45.84 -61.82
N TYR A 591 -23.19 -45.92 -62.17
CA TYR A 591 -22.12 -45.27 -61.39
C TYR A 591 -22.17 -43.74 -61.48
N GLU A 592 -22.45 -43.16 -62.66
CA GLU A 592 -22.61 -41.71 -62.81
C GLU A 592 -23.79 -41.19 -61.98
N SER A 593 -24.88 -41.98 -61.89
CA SER A 593 -26.03 -41.65 -61.04
C SER A 593 -25.71 -41.77 -59.54
N ILE A 594 -24.94 -42.78 -59.13
CA ILE A 594 -24.43 -42.94 -57.76
C ILE A 594 -23.53 -41.77 -57.37
N GLU A 595 -22.61 -41.39 -58.25
CA GLU A 595 -21.67 -40.28 -58.05
C GLU A 595 -22.42 -38.95 -57.95
N TRP A 596 -23.39 -38.71 -58.84
CA TRP A 596 -24.23 -37.51 -58.79
C TRP A 596 -25.04 -37.41 -57.50
N THR A 597 -25.67 -38.50 -57.03
CA THR A 597 -26.43 -38.50 -55.77
C THR A 597 -25.54 -38.22 -54.56
N PHE A 598 -24.31 -38.77 -54.53
CA PHE A 598 -23.34 -38.45 -53.50
C PHE A 598 -22.93 -36.97 -53.54
N ASP A 599 -22.56 -36.45 -54.71
CA ASP A 599 -22.07 -35.08 -54.86
C ASP A 599 -23.17 -34.03 -54.54
N GLU A 600 -24.45 -34.31 -54.82
CA GLU A 600 -25.59 -33.46 -54.44
C GLU A 600 -25.71 -33.33 -52.90
N HIS A 601 -25.65 -34.45 -52.18
CA HIS A 601 -25.74 -34.47 -50.71
C HIS A 601 -24.48 -33.86 -50.05
N ALA A 602 -23.31 -34.13 -50.63
CA ALA A 602 -22.05 -33.53 -50.20
C ALA A 602 -22.06 -32.00 -50.37
N GLN A 603 -22.56 -31.50 -51.50
CA GLN A 603 -22.67 -30.07 -51.76
C GLN A 603 -23.69 -29.39 -50.83
N PHE A 604 -24.81 -30.05 -50.53
CA PHE A 604 -25.78 -29.55 -49.56
C PHE A 604 -25.14 -29.35 -48.18
N LEU A 605 -24.41 -30.34 -47.68
CA LEU A 605 -23.72 -30.24 -46.40
C LEU A 605 -22.64 -29.14 -46.42
N GLU A 606 -21.83 -29.08 -47.48
CA GLU A 606 -20.81 -28.04 -47.66
C GLU A 606 -21.41 -26.63 -47.61
N GLU A 607 -22.54 -26.39 -48.27
CA GLU A 607 -23.23 -25.10 -48.23
C GLU A 607 -23.63 -24.71 -46.81
N TYR A 608 -24.17 -25.65 -46.02
CA TYR A 608 -24.50 -25.42 -44.61
C TYR A 608 -23.24 -25.21 -43.75
N PHE A 609 -22.17 -25.97 -44.01
CA PHE A 609 -20.90 -25.83 -43.30
C PHE A 609 -20.29 -24.44 -43.51
N MET A 610 -20.19 -24.00 -44.77
CA MET A 610 -19.66 -22.68 -45.13
C MET A 610 -20.55 -21.55 -44.63
N THR A 611 -21.88 -21.74 -44.68
CA THR A 611 -22.85 -20.77 -44.16
C THR A 611 -22.77 -20.65 -42.65
N GLY A 612 -22.65 -21.76 -41.93
CA GLY A 612 -22.52 -21.78 -40.47
C GLY A 612 -21.27 -21.07 -39.98
N LEU A 613 -20.12 -21.33 -40.59
CA LEU A 613 -18.88 -20.59 -40.30
C LEU A 613 -18.91 -19.12 -40.75
N SER A 614 -19.83 -18.73 -41.64
CA SER A 614 -19.97 -17.33 -42.06
C SER A 614 -21.02 -16.56 -41.24
N GLN A 615 -22.02 -17.24 -40.69
CA GLN A 615 -23.08 -16.66 -39.86
C GLN A 615 -22.75 -16.73 -38.36
N GLY A 616 -22.16 -17.83 -37.91
CA GLY A 616 -21.71 -18.08 -36.54
C GLY A 616 -20.52 -17.22 -36.13
N SER A 617 -19.62 -16.91 -37.08
CA SER A 617 -18.52 -15.94 -36.91
C SER A 617 -18.96 -14.49 -37.14
N SER A 618 -20.26 -14.20 -36.97
CA SER A 618 -20.97 -12.92 -37.12
C SER A 618 -21.29 -12.47 -38.57
N SER A 619 -22.55 -12.72 -38.99
CA SER A 619 -23.40 -11.92 -39.90
C SER A 619 -22.79 -11.14 -41.09
N GLY A 620 -21.66 -11.52 -41.70
CA GLY A 620 -21.11 -10.86 -42.90
C GLY A 620 -20.74 -9.37 -42.73
N THR A 621 -20.91 -8.78 -41.55
CA THR A 621 -20.40 -7.47 -41.16
C THR A 621 -19.31 -7.67 -40.14
N VAL A 622 -18.10 -7.22 -40.46
CA VAL A 622 -16.96 -7.19 -39.54
C VAL A 622 -17.43 -6.63 -38.20
N SER A 623 -17.34 -7.43 -37.14
CA SER A 623 -17.79 -7.08 -35.79
C SER A 623 -16.59 -7.04 -34.83
N SER A 624 -16.74 -6.32 -33.72
CA SER A 624 -15.70 -6.21 -32.68
C SER A 624 -15.81 -7.38 -31.71
N TRP A 625 -14.68 -7.95 -31.29
CA TRP A 625 -14.64 -9.04 -30.29
C TRP A 625 -15.31 -8.62 -28.98
N MET A 626 -15.21 -7.34 -28.63
CA MET A 626 -15.91 -6.75 -27.50
C MET A 626 -17.44 -6.93 -27.60
N ALA A 627 -18.04 -6.76 -28.78
CA ALA A 627 -19.48 -6.94 -28.97
C ALA A 627 -19.91 -8.39 -28.73
N ASP A 628 -19.09 -9.36 -29.15
CA ASP A 628 -19.34 -10.79 -28.92
C ASP A 628 -19.25 -11.13 -27.44
N VAL A 629 -18.24 -10.60 -26.73
CA VAL A 629 -18.11 -10.80 -25.28
C VAL A 629 -19.30 -10.19 -24.53
N ILE A 630 -19.74 -8.99 -24.91
CA ILE A 630 -20.94 -8.35 -24.33
C ILE A 630 -22.17 -9.24 -24.54
N ALA A 631 -22.36 -9.77 -25.75
CA ALA A 631 -23.51 -10.62 -26.07
C ALA A 631 -23.52 -11.93 -25.26
N ARG A 632 -22.34 -12.53 -25.04
CA ARG A 632 -22.21 -13.81 -24.29
C ARG A 632 -22.30 -13.63 -22.78
N THR A 633 -21.67 -12.59 -22.24
CA THR A 633 -21.60 -12.37 -20.78
C THR A 633 -22.79 -11.59 -20.24
N GLY A 634 -23.48 -10.83 -21.10
CA GLY A 634 -24.48 -9.85 -20.69
C GLY A 634 -23.89 -8.60 -20.01
N ASP A 635 -22.57 -8.50 -19.91
CA ASP A 635 -21.88 -7.32 -19.36
C ASP A 635 -21.73 -6.26 -20.46
N PRO A 636 -22.38 -5.08 -20.34
CA PRO A 636 -22.28 -4.01 -21.34
C PRO A 636 -20.88 -3.42 -21.50
N TYR A 637 -19.95 -3.73 -20.59
CA TYR A 637 -18.58 -3.25 -20.59
C TYR A 637 -17.54 -4.37 -20.73
N ALA A 638 -17.97 -5.60 -21.03
CA ALA A 638 -17.09 -6.76 -21.28
C ALA A 638 -16.00 -6.96 -20.19
N GLY A 639 -16.32 -6.75 -18.91
CA GLY A 639 -15.43 -6.89 -17.76
C GLY A 639 -14.44 -5.74 -17.57
N ILE A 640 -14.32 -4.81 -18.53
CA ILE A 640 -13.39 -3.66 -18.47
C ILE A 640 -13.76 -2.74 -17.30
N SER A 641 -15.06 -2.51 -17.09
CA SER A 641 -15.56 -1.64 -16.01
C SER A 641 -15.23 -2.17 -14.62
N VAL A 642 -15.40 -3.47 -14.42
CA VAL A 642 -15.10 -4.14 -13.15
C VAL A 642 -13.61 -4.06 -12.87
N VAL A 643 -12.78 -4.43 -13.84
CA VAL A 643 -11.31 -4.36 -13.71
C VAL A 643 -10.84 -2.95 -13.37
N LEU A 644 -11.40 -1.91 -14.01
CA LEU A 644 -10.97 -0.54 -13.74
C LEU A 644 -11.42 0.00 -12.38
N SER A 645 -12.62 -0.38 -11.92
CA SER A 645 -13.15 0.09 -10.65
C SER A 645 -12.57 -0.67 -9.45
N GLU A 646 -12.48 -1.99 -9.54
CA GLU A 646 -11.96 -2.85 -8.48
C GLU A 646 -10.44 -2.75 -8.39
N ASP A 647 -9.69 -2.94 -9.49
CA ASP A 647 -8.23 -2.97 -9.41
C ASP A 647 -7.63 -1.62 -9.01
N VAL A 648 -8.15 -0.50 -9.52
CA VAL A 648 -7.59 0.82 -9.16
C VAL A 648 -7.89 1.16 -7.71
N SER A 649 -9.09 0.83 -7.24
CA SER A 649 -9.48 1.03 -5.83
C SER A 649 -8.68 0.13 -4.90
N GLN A 650 -8.49 -1.14 -5.29
CA GLN A 650 -7.68 -2.11 -4.57
C GLN A 650 -6.20 -1.73 -4.58
N MET A 651 -5.65 -1.27 -5.70
CA MET A 651 -4.27 -0.80 -5.82
C MET A 651 -4.02 0.36 -4.86
N LEU A 652 -4.88 1.38 -4.82
CA LEU A 652 -4.74 2.50 -3.88
C LEU A 652 -4.91 2.05 -2.42
N ALA A 653 -5.81 1.09 -2.15
CA ALA A 653 -5.97 0.52 -0.81
C ALA A 653 -4.71 -0.25 -0.36
N GLU A 654 -4.10 -1.02 -1.26
CA GLU A 654 -2.86 -1.76 -1.02
C GLU A 654 -1.65 -0.81 -0.86
N MET A 655 -1.58 0.27 -1.65
CA MET A 655 -0.58 1.33 -1.48
C MET A 655 -0.70 2.01 -0.11
N SER A 656 -1.93 2.41 0.28
CA SER A 656 -2.22 3.02 1.59
C SER A 656 -1.88 2.05 2.73
N HIS A 657 -2.28 0.78 2.59
CA HIS A 657 -1.97 -0.25 3.58
C HIS A 657 -0.47 -0.54 3.68
N GLY A 658 0.24 -0.61 2.56
CA GLY A 658 1.69 -0.82 2.49
C GLY A 658 2.46 0.30 3.18
N LEU A 659 2.09 1.55 2.95
CA LEU A 659 2.70 2.72 3.60
C LEU A 659 2.47 2.70 5.12
N ARG A 660 1.25 2.33 5.55
CA ARG A 660 0.91 2.16 6.98
C ARG A 660 1.68 1.01 7.64
N MET A 661 1.79 -0.13 6.97
CA MET A 661 2.49 -1.32 7.49
C MET A 661 4.00 -1.09 7.65
N ARG A 662 4.59 -0.24 6.80
CA ARG A 662 5.99 0.19 6.96
C ARG A 662 6.20 1.15 8.13
N GLY A 663 5.13 1.73 8.68
CA GLY A 663 5.19 2.66 9.80
C GLY A 663 5.84 4.00 9.44
N ASN A 664 5.91 4.32 8.15
CA ASN A 664 6.54 5.55 7.66
C ASN A 664 5.60 6.77 7.74
N GLN A 665 4.29 6.56 7.86
CA GLN A 665 3.33 7.64 8.03
C GLN A 665 3.61 8.40 9.33
N MET A 666 3.68 9.74 9.24
CA MET A 666 4.03 10.59 10.37
C MET A 666 3.05 11.76 10.49
N GLU A 667 2.40 11.87 11.64
CA GLU A 667 1.67 13.06 12.05
C GLU A 667 2.48 13.85 13.08
N ILE A 668 2.46 15.17 12.98
CA ILE A 668 3.26 16.04 13.83
C ILE A 668 2.35 16.98 14.59
N VAL A 669 2.39 16.89 15.91
CA VAL A 669 1.67 17.81 16.79
C VAL A 669 2.48 19.09 16.95
N LEU A 670 1.96 20.18 16.40
CA LEU A 670 2.52 21.51 16.49
C LEU A 670 1.83 22.34 17.58
N PRO A 671 2.60 23.16 18.32
CA PRO A 671 2.05 24.03 19.34
C PRO A 671 1.18 25.14 18.71
N ALA A 672 -0.02 25.37 19.25
CA ALA A 672 -0.94 26.40 18.76
C ALA A 672 -0.47 27.84 19.01
N SER A 673 0.38 28.04 20.04
CA SER A 673 0.87 29.36 20.43
C SER A 673 2.30 29.61 19.94
N PRO A 674 2.63 30.80 19.41
CA PRO A 674 3.98 31.15 18.94
C PRO A 674 4.95 31.55 20.06
N TYR A 675 4.54 31.41 21.33
CA TYR A 675 5.30 31.77 22.54
C TYR A 675 5.17 30.67 23.58
N PHE A 676 6.14 30.56 24.49
CA PHE A 676 6.15 29.71 25.67
C PHE A 676 5.53 30.42 26.87
N SER A 677 4.64 29.74 27.58
CA SER A 677 4.08 30.24 28.84
C SER A 677 4.97 29.79 29.99
N LEU A 678 5.56 30.75 30.70
CA LEU A 678 6.46 30.54 31.83
C LEU A 678 5.77 30.93 33.14
N LEU A 679 5.87 30.08 34.16
CA LEU A 679 5.33 30.33 35.49
C LEU A 679 6.41 30.87 36.42
N ALA A 680 6.15 32.02 37.03
CA ALA A 680 6.97 32.58 38.09
C ALA A 680 6.65 31.97 39.46
N PRO A 681 7.56 32.08 40.46
CA PRO A 681 7.33 31.55 41.81
C PRO A 681 6.14 32.19 42.53
N ASP A 682 5.70 33.38 42.11
CA ASP A 682 4.54 34.10 42.63
C ASP A 682 3.22 33.70 41.94
N GLY A 683 3.28 32.72 41.02
CA GLY A 683 2.13 32.22 40.25
C GLY A 683 1.76 33.05 39.03
N ARG A 684 2.52 34.10 38.70
CA ARG A 684 2.28 34.88 37.47
C ARG A 684 2.79 34.15 36.25
N SER A 685 2.04 34.23 35.15
CA SER A 685 2.46 33.72 33.85
C SER A 685 3.15 34.81 33.04
N HIS A 686 4.22 34.45 32.35
CA HIS A 686 4.99 35.29 31.45
C HIS A 686 5.08 34.63 30.07
N GLN A 687 4.99 35.42 29.01
CA GLN A 687 5.15 34.93 27.64
C GLN A 687 6.58 35.13 27.17
N GLU A 688 7.19 34.08 26.64
CA GLU A 688 8.54 34.12 26.10
C GLU A 688 8.57 33.59 24.66
N SER A 689 9.30 34.27 23.77
CA SER A 689 9.55 33.80 22.41
C SER A 689 11.04 33.58 22.20
N LEU A 690 11.41 32.76 21.20
CA LEU A 690 12.80 32.51 20.83
C LEU A 690 13.05 33.08 19.44
N ARG A 691 14.19 33.74 19.25
CA ARG A 691 14.69 34.11 17.93
C ARG A 691 15.60 33.00 17.42
N VAL A 692 15.24 32.44 16.27
CA VAL A 692 15.96 31.36 15.61
C VAL A 692 16.64 31.92 14.36
N GLU A 693 17.88 31.52 14.14
CA GLU A 693 18.58 31.71 12.87
C GLU A 693 19.20 30.37 12.48
N ILE A 694 18.86 29.88 11.28
CA ILE A 694 19.51 28.71 10.67
C ILE A 694 20.32 29.17 9.46
N THR A 695 21.55 28.71 9.38
CA THR A 695 22.45 28.98 8.26
C THR A 695 23.08 27.68 7.75
N TYR A 696 23.25 27.60 6.44
CA TYR A 696 23.91 26.48 5.77
C TYR A 696 25.40 26.82 5.57
N PRO A 697 26.33 25.93 5.96
CA PRO A 697 27.74 26.10 5.64
C PRO A 697 27.92 26.13 4.11
N ASP A 698 28.77 27.04 3.62
CA ASP A 698 29.13 27.19 2.20
C ASP A 698 28.00 27.61 1.23
N GLY A 699 27.02 28.42 1.70
CA GLY A 699 25.87 28.93 0.93
C GLY A 699 26.14 29.78 -0.33
N GLY A 700 27.38 29.78 -0.87
CA GLY A 700 27.75 30.43 -2.13
C GLY A 700 27.37 29.64 -3.39
N SER A 701 27.06 28.34 -3.26
CA SER A 701 26.57 27.48 -4.35
C SER A 701 25.40 26.60 -3.90
N VAL A 702 24.29 26.65 -4.63
CA VAL A 702 23.08 25.83 -4.40
C VAL A 702 23.46 24.35 -4.31
N GLY A 703 23.08 23.68 -3.22
CA GLY A 703 23.31 22.24 -3.01
C GLY A 703 24.69 21.84 -2.48
N SER A 704 25.63 22.78 -2.26
CA SER A 704 26.97 22.44 -1.73
C SER A 704 27.02 22.13 -0.23
N TRP A 705 25.96 22.46 0.51
CA TRP A 705 25.87 22.28 1.96
C TRP A 705 25.51 20.85 2.40
N PHE A 706 25.08 20.00 1.47
CA PHE A 706 24.75 18.60 1.72
C PHE A 706 25.27 17.70 0.59
N SER A 707 25.55 16.45 0.91
CA SER A 707 25.91 15.39 -0.02
C SER A 707 24.76 14.40 -0.10
N SER A 708 24.40 13.97 -1.31
CA SER A 708 23.35 13.00 -1.55
C SER A 708 23.72 12.00 -2.64
N SER A 709 23.16 10.80 -2.51
CA SER A 709 23.17 9.76 -3.55
C SER A 709 21.83 9.07 -3.56
N ILE A 710 21.16 9.12 -4.71
CA ILE A 710 19.90 8.44 -5.00
C ILE A 710 20.22 7.34 -6.00
N LEU A 711 20.03 6.08 -5.60
CA LEU A 711 20.12 4.93 -6.48
C LEU A 711 18.72 4.57 -6.96
N SER A 712 18.54 4.55 -8.27
CA SER A 712 17.29 4.17 -8.90
C SER A 712 16.99 2.68 -8.68
N PRO A 713 15.72 2.24 -8.79
CA PRO A 713 15.35 0.83 -8.71
C PRO A 713 16.06 -0.05 -9.75
N ARG A 714 16.55 0.53 -10.86
CA ARG A 714 17.31 -0.19 -11.89
C ARG A 714 18.69 -0.61 -11.40
N ASP A 715 19.33 0.27 -10.63
CA ASP A 715 20.70 0.11 -10.17
C ASP A 715 20.76 -0.48 -8.74
N HIS A 716 19.63 -0.44 -8.02
CA HIS A 716 19.51 -0.98 -6.68
C HIS A 716 19.10 -2.46 -6.70
N HIS A 717 20.12 -3.33 -6.64
CA HIS A 717 19.96 -4.75 -6.39
C HIS A 717 20.07 -4.98 -4.86
N GLY A 718 18.95 -4.90 -4.14
CA GLY A 718 18.90 -5.13 -2.69
C GLY A 718 19.36 -6.53 -2.26
N SER A 719 19.34 -6.80 -0.96
CA SER A 719 19.64 -8.13 -0.39
C SER A 719 18.32 -8.88 -0.10
N PRO A 720 18.22 -10.21 -0.21
CA PRO A 720 16.99 -10.95 0.07
C PRO A 720 16.42 -10.58 1.45
N GLY A 721 15.24 -9.93 1.48
CA GLY A 721 14.57 -9.44 2.69
C GLY A 721 14.68 -7.94 2.98
N SER A 722 15.48 -7.16 2.25
CA SER A 722 15.56 -5.69 2.37
C SER A 722 16.02 -5.02 1.07
N GLY A 723 15.21 -4.12 0.53
CA GLY A 723 15.55 -3.29 -0.64
C GLY A 723 15.48 -3.98 -2.00
N VAL A 724 14.86 -5.16 -2.10
CA VAL A 724 14.71 -5.89 -3.38
C VAL A 724 13.47 -5.41 -4.10
N GLN A 725 13.59 -5.28 -5.42
CA GLN A 725 12.48 -5.02 -6.32
C GLN A 725 11.63 -6.29 -6.39
N ILE A 726 10.39 -6.23 -5.93
CA ILE A 726 9.55 -7.42 -5.76
C ILE A 726 8.40 -7.37 -6.76
N HIS A 727 8.08 -8.52 -7.34
CA HIS A 727 6.83 -8.75 -8.03
C HIS A 727 6.07 -9.86 -7.30
N ASP A 728 4.90 -9.53 -6.79
CA ASP A 728 3.99 -10.48 -6.17
C ASP A 728 3.18 -11.17 -7.26
N THR A 729 3.47 -12.45 -7.46
CA THR A 729 2.84 -13.30 -8.48
C THR A 729 1.80 -14.24 -7.89
N ASP A 730 1.25 -13.92 -6.72
CA ASP A 730 0.18 -14.72 -6.10
C ASP A 730 -1.01 -14.84 -7.04
N VAL A 731 -1.29 -16.08 -7.50
CA VAL A 731 -2.39 -16.37 -8.43
C VAL A 731 -3.71 -16.55 -7.69
N LEU A 732 -3.66 -16.85 -6.38
CA LEU A 732 -4.81 -17.19 -5.55
C LEU A 732 -5.38 -15.97 -4.83
N ASP A 733 -4.52 -15.01 -4.51
CA ASP A 733 -4.88 -13.69 -3.97
C ASP A 733 -4.21 -12.61 -4.84
N PRO A 734 -4.70 -12.37 -6.07
CA PRO A 734 -4.08 -11.43 -6.98
C PRO A 734 -4.10 -10.02 -6.41
N LYS A 735 -2.91 -9.48 -6.13
CA LYS A 735 -2.74 -8.11 -5.68
C LYS A 735 -2.81 -7.13 -6.85
N ALA A 736 -3.57 -6.06 -6.65
CA ALA A 736 -3.69 -5.01 -7.65
C ALA A 736 -2.43 -4.12 -7.73
N ALA A 737 -1.65 -4.03 -6.65
CA ALA A 737 -0.35 -3.37 -6.57
C ALA A 737 0.79 -4.41 -6.47
N SER A 738 0.91 -5.28 -7.47
CA SER A 738 1.81 -6.43 -7.47
C SER A 738 3.31 -6.08 -7.57
N TYR A 739 3.67 -4.86 -7.97
CA TYR A 739 5.07 -4.46 -8.11
C TYR A 739 5.51 -3.54 -6.97
N GLN A 740 6.64 -3.87 -6.35
CA GLN A 740 7.32 -3.00 -5.39
C GLN A 740 8.64 -2.52 -6.00
N SER A 741 8.76 -1.21 -6.16
CA SER A 741 9.99 -0.54 -6.55
C SER A 741 10.63 0.19 -5.37
N VAL A 742 11.93 0.02 -5.16
CA VAL A 742 12.67 0.60 -4.03
C VAL A 742 13.82 1.46 -4.54
N TRP A 743 13.83 2.73 -4.14
CA TRP A 743 14.94 3.66 -4.28
C TRP A 743 15.75 3.66 -3.00
N LYS A 744 17.08 3.66 -3.14
CA LYS A 744 17.99 3.84 -2.01
C LYS A 744 18.47 5.29 -2.00
N VAL A 745 18.15 6.02 -0.94
CA VAL A 745 18.49 7.43 -0.79
C VAL A 745 19.45 7.57 0.39
N THR A 746 20.63 8.12 0.15
CA THR A 746 21.59 8.45 1.21
C THR A 746 21.85 9.93 1.18
N PHE A 747 21.84 10.57 2.34
CA PHE A 747 22.15 12.00 2.44
C PHE A 747 22.89 12.31 3.74
N SER A 748 23.73 13.34 3.68
CA SER A 748 24.41 13.88 4.85
C SER A 748 24.68 15.37 4.67
N GLY A 749 24.64 16.12 5.76
CA GLY A 749 24.88 17.56 5.72
C GLY A 749 25.08 18.14 7.10
N LYS A 750 25.26 19.47 7.14
CA LYS A 750 25.41 20.21 8.38
C LYS A 750 24.61 21.50 8.33
N ILE A 751 24.08 21.91 9.47
CA ILE A 751 23.44 23.20 9.68
C ILE A 751 24.03 23.89 10.90
N ALA A 752 24.10 25.22 10.87
CA ALA A 752 24.44 26.03 12.02
C ALA A 752 23.17 26.70 12.55
N VAL A 753 22.82 26.42 13.80
CA VAL A 753 21.62 26.95 14.47
C VAL A 753 22.05 27.91 15.57
N SER A 754 21.43 29.07 15.57
CA SER A 754 21.55 30.09 16.60
C SER A 754 20.20 30.30 17.27
N LEU A 755 20.18 30.24 18.61
CA LEU A 755 19.03 30.55 19.43
C LEU A 755 19.34 31.71 20.37
N ALA A 756 18.44 32.69 20.41
CA ALA A 756 18.47 33.80 21.36
C ALA A 756 17.06 34.03 21.94
N PRO A 757 16.93 34.59 23.14
CA PRO A 757 15.63 34.92 23.68
C PRO A 757 15.05 36.16 22.96
N GLY A 758 13.74 36.16 22.73
CA GLY A 758 13.02 37.17 21.97
C GLY A 758 11.87 37.83 22.72
N GLY A 759 11.46 37.26 23.86
CA GLY A 759 10.32 37.71 24.66
C GLY A 759 10.63 38.86 25.61
N GLU A 760 9.63 39.21 26.43
CA GLU A 760 9.71 40.35 27.37
C GLU A 760 10.83 40.20 28.41
N ILE A 761 11.12 38.96 28.82
CA ILE A 761 12.14 38.66 29.84
C ILE A 761 13.53 38.57 29.19
N GLY A 762 13.58 38.02 27.97
CA GLY A 762 14.79 37.78 27.19
C GLY A 762 15.63 39.01 26.85
N GLN A 763 15.03 40.19 26.75
CA GLN A 763 15.69 41.41 26.27
C GLN A 763 16.72 41.99 27.26
N VAL A 764 16.73 41.53 28.50
CA VAL A 764 17.61 42.05 29.56
C VAL A 764 19.05 41.53 29.43
N LEU A 765 19.24 40.32 28.92
CA LEU A 765 20.55 39.66 28.80
C LEU A 765 20.75 39.10 27.38
N PRO A 766 21.78 39.55 26.63
CA PRO A 766 22.09 39.01 25.31
C PRO A 766 22.77 37.64 25.43
N ALA A 767 21.99 36.61 25.76
CA ALA A 767 22.43 35.22 25.75
C ALA A 767 22.13 34.60 24.38
N ARG A 768 23.12 33.92 23.80
CA ARG A 768 22.97 33.21 22.53
C ARG A 768 23.56 31.81 22.66
N VAL A 769 22.85 30.81 22.14
CA VAL A 769 23.36 29.45 21.97
C VAL A 769 23.57 29.23 20.49
N GLU A 770 24.81 28.93 20.10
CA GLU A 770 25.17 28.56 18.74
C GLU A 770 25.66 27.12 18.72
N LYS A 771 25.15 26.34 17.76
CA LYS A 771 25.54 24.94 17.61
C LYS A 771 25.57 24.55 16.13
N GLN A 772 26.60 23.79 15.75
CA GLN A 772 26.63 23.10 14.47
C GLN A 772 26.08 21.69 14.66
N LEU A 773 25.07 21.34 13.86
CA LEU A 773 24.40 20.07 13.88
C LEU A 773 24.68 19.35 12.57
N GLY A 774 25.13 18.10 12.67
CA GLY A 774 25.22 17.20 11.51
C GLY A 774 23.98 16.34 11.44
N PHE A 775 23.58 15.98 10.23
CA PHE A 775 22.57 14.97 9.97
C PHE A 775 23.09 14.03 8.88
N ASP A 776 22.77 12.75 9.01
CA ASP A 776 23.07 11.72 8.03
C ASP A 776 22.02 10.62 8.11
N SER A 777 21.63 10.08 6.95
CA SER A 777 20.63 9.04 6.88
C SER A 777 20.77 8.18 5.63
N GLU A 778 20.40 6.92 5.76
CA GLU A 778 20.19 5.96 4.68
C GLU A 778 18.73 5.52 4.71
N LEU A 779 17.99 5.86 3.65
CA LEU A 779 16.56 5.62 3.50
C LEU A 779 16.29 4.67 2.34
N THR A 780 15.22 3.89 2.48
CA THR A 780 14.65 3.08 1.40
C THR A 780 13.25 3.57 1.11
N VAL A 781 13.10 4.32 0.01
CA VAL A 781 11.80 4.81 -0.44
C VAL A 781 11.17 3.72 -1.30
N ALA A 782 10.07 3.13 -0.86
CA ALA A 782 9.44 2.00 -1.53
C ALA A 782 8.05 2.39 -2.05
N VAL A 783 7.80 2.20 -3.33
CA VAL A 783 6.53 2.49 -3.98
C VAL A 783 5.92 1.19 -4.50
N LEU A 784 4.62 1.03 -4.27
CA LEU A 784 3.83 -0.07 -4.82
C LEU A 784 3.09 0.43 -6.07
N THR A 785 3.13 -0.36 -7.14
CA THR A 785 2.48 -0.05 -8.42
C THR A 785 1.79 -1.29 -8.98
N GLY A 786 0.71 -1.10 -9.75
CA GLY A 786 0.05 -2.20 -10.48
C GLY A 786 0.78 -2.63 -11.76
N HIS A 787 1.87 -1.96 -12.13
CA HIS A 787 2.64 -2.26 -13.33
C HIS A 787 4.15 -2.15 -13.07
N ALA A 788 4.93 -2.85 -13.89
CA ALA A 788 6.39 -2.80 -13.86
C ALA A 788 6.89 -1.43 -14.33
N LEU A 789 7.69 -0.76 -13.50
CA LEU A 789 8.46 0.41 -13.92
C LEU A 789 9.53 0.05 -14.94
N MET A 790 9.73 0.94 -15.91
CA MET A 790 10.62 0.71 -17.05
C MET A 790 12.05 0.41 -16.61
N GLY A 791 12.62 -0.68 -17.15
CA GLY A 791 14.01 -1.08 -16.95
C GLY A 791 14.36 -1.60 -15.56
N VAL A 792 13.36 -1.81 -14.69
CA VAL A 792 13.55 -2.38 -13.34
C VAL A 792 13.46 -3.90 -13.42
N SER A 793 14.37 -4.60 -12.75
CA SER A 793 14.39 -6.07 -12.69
C SER A 793 13.76 -6.54 -11.37
N TYR A 794 12.61 -7.21 -11.45
CA TYR A 794 11.85 -7.68 -10.29
C TYR A 794 12.15 -9.14 -9.95
N VAL A 795 12.14 -9.45 -8.65
CA VAL A 795 12.23 -10.80 -8.10
C VAL A 795 10.83 -11.27 -7.70
N ASN A 796 10.40 -12.41 -8.24
CA ASN A 796 9.09 -12.98 -7.93
C ASN A 796 9.10 -13.64 -6.54
N VAL A 797 8.12 -13.32 -5.69
CA VAL A 797 8.08 -13.82 -4.30
C VAL A 797 7.14 -15.02 -4.12
N ASN A 798 6.11 -15.14 -4.94
CA ASN A 798 5.07 -16.17 -4.82
C ASN A 798 4.89 -16.92 -6.14
N THR A 799 5.78 -17.87 -6.42
CA THR A 799 5.67 -18.66 -7.66
C THR A 799 4.54 -19.69 -7.52
N PHE A 800 3.75 -19.90 -8.57
CA PHE A 800 2.63 -20.87 -8.58
C PHE A 800 3.07 -22.25 -8.05
N GLY A 801 4.30 -22.70 -8.36
CA GLY A 801 4.86 -23.95 -7.83
C GLY A 801 5.03 -23.99 -6.31
N GLN A 802 5.45 -22.88 -5.66
CA GLN A 802 5.50 -22.78 -4.20
C GLN A 802 4.10 -22.77 -3.58
N GLN A 803 3.15 -22.08 -4.19
CA GLN A 803 1.78 -22.00 -3.71
C GLN A 803 1.02 -23.31 -3.87
N LEU A 804 1.23 -24.01 -4.99
CA LEU A 804 0.68 -25.33 -5.24
C LEU A 804 1.29 -26.34 -4.26
N SER A 805 2.59 -26.23 -3.96
CA SER A 805 3.24 -27.00 -2.89
C SER A 805 2.66 -26.70 -1.51
N GLU A 806 2.36 -25.44 -1.18
CA GLU A 806 1.74 -25.07 0.11
C GLU A 806 0.27 -25.48 0.20
N ILE A 807 -0.49 -25.42 -0.89
CA ILE A 807 -1.86 -25.94 -0.98
C ILE A 807 -1.83 -27.46 -0.83
N ILE A 808 -0.99 -28.15 -1.61
CA ILE A 808 -0.80 -29.61 -1.51
C ILE A 808 -0.37 -29.99 -0.10
N ASP A 809 0.60 -29.29 0.49
CA ASP A 809 0.99 -29.53 1.87
C ASP A 809 -0.15 -29.22 2.85
N SER A 810 -0.97 -28.20 2.63
CA SER A 810 -2.12 -27.89 3.50
C SER A 810 -3.27 -28.90 3.36
N LEU A 811 -3.42 -29.51 2.19
CA LEU A 811 -4.40 -30.56 1.90
C LEU A 811 -3.90 -31.94 2.37
N LEU A 812 -2.58 -32.16 2.30
CA LEU A 812 -1.91 -33.37 2.78
C LEU A 812 -1.63 -33.33 4.27
N ARG A 813 -1.53 -32.17 4.94
CA ARG A 813 -1.25 -32.06 6.37
C ARG A 813 -2.32 -32.76 7.24
N PRO A 814 -3.64 -32.62 6.98
CA PRO A 814 -4.66 -33.42 7.65
C PRO A 814 -4.51 -34.93 7.39
N LEU A 815 -4.09 -35.31 6.17
CA LEU A 815 -3.79 -36.70 5.81
C LEU A 815 -2.56 -37.24 6.56
N GLN A 816 -1.50 -36.45 6.67
CA GLN A 816 -0.26 -36.76 7.37
C GLN A 816 -0.45 -36.80 8.89
N GLU A 817 -1.23 -35.88 9.46
CA GLU A 817 -1.61 -35.87 10.88
C GLU A 817 -2.50 -37.07 11.21
N GLY A 818 -3.46 -37.40 10.33
CA GLY A 818 -4.28 -38.61 10.44
C GLY A 818 -3.50 -39.92 10.27
N LEU A 819 -2.50 -39.96 9.38
CA LEU A 819 -1.55 -41.06 9.27
C LEU A 819 -0.64 -41.16 10.50
N GLY A 820 -0.32 -40.03 11.14
CA GLY A 820 0.41 -39.94 12.40
C GLY A 820 -0.36 -40.55 13.58
N THR A 821 -1.66 -40.28 13.69
CA THR A 821 -2.54 -40.93 14.68
C THR A 821 -2.69 -42.42 14.39
N LEU A 822 -2.89 -42.82 13.13
CA LEU A 822 -2.92 -44.22 12.69
C LEU A 822 -1.64 -45.00 13.05
N THR A 823 -0.46 -44.41 12.81
CA THR A 823 0.82 -45.02 13.18
C THR A 823 1.03 -45.08 14.69
N SER A 824 0.49 -44.11 15.45
CA SER A 824 0.47 -44.16 16.91
C SER A 824 -0.44 -45.28 17.45
N TYR A 825 -1.60 -45.51 16.83
CA TYR A 825 -2.51 -46.60 17.16
C TYR A 825 -1.95 -47.95 16.76
N LEU A 826 -1.36 -48.10 15.57
CA LEU A 826 -0.63 -49.32 15.17
C LEU A 826 0.51 -49.64 16.14
N ARG A 827 1.19 -48.62 16.68
CA ARG A 827 2.23 -48.80 17.70
C ARG A 827 1.64 -49.21 19.06
N SER A 828 0.45 -48.72 19.41
CA SER A 828 -0.31 -49.15 20.59
C SER A 828 -0.83 -50.58 20.44
N VAL A 829 -1.40 -50.94 19.29
CA VAL A 829 -1.81 -52.30 18.91
C VAL A 829 -0.61 -53.24 18.91
N TYR A 830 0.56 -52.81 18.42
CA TYR A 830 1.79 -53.61 18.47
C TYR A 830 2.28 -53.84 19.91
N ARG A 831 2.19 -52.83 20.78
CA ARG A 831 2.50 -52.97 22.21
C ARG A 831 1.49 -53.88 22.93
N LEU A 832 0.21 -53.79 22.57
CA LEU A 832 -0.85 -54.65 23.06
C LEU A 832 -0.73 -56.07 22.54
N LEU A 833 -0.40 -56.29 21.26
CA LEU A 833 -0.05 -57.61 20.70
C LEU A 833 1.16 -58.20 21.41
N ARG A 834 2.17 -57.38 21.72
CA ARG A 834 3.33 -57.82 22.50
C ARG A 834 2.95 -58.21 23.93
N GLY A 835 2.08 -57.44 24.59
CA GLY A 835 1.51 -57.78 25.91
C GLY A 835 0.63 -59.03 25.85
N ALA A 836 -0.33 -59.05 24.93
CA ALA A 836 -1.25 -60.13 24.61
C ALA A 836 -0.55 -61.43 24.21
N ILE A 837 0.57 -61.42 23.49
CA ILE A 837 1.37 -62.62 23.20
C ILE A 837 2.07 -63.13 24.47
N THR A 838 2.45 -62.22 25.37
CA THR A 838 3.01 -62.56 26.69
C THR A 838 1.92 -63.13 27.62
N ASP A 839 0.70 -62.60 27.53
CA ASP A 839 -0.46 -63.00 28.34
C ASP A 839 -1.23 -64.21 27.73
N LEU A 840 -1.19 -64.43 26.41
CA LEU A 840 -1.71 -65.63 25.70
C LEU A 840 -0.96 -66.90 26.08
N VAL A 841 0.30 -66.75 26.52
CA VAL A 841 1.07 -67.83 27.12
C VAL A 841 0.50 -68.22 28.50
N GLU A 842 -0.31 -67.36 29.14
CA GLU A 842 -0.88 -67.59 30.47
C GLU A 842 -2.42 -67.74 30.53
N MET A 843 -3.23 -67.18 29.63
CA MET A 843 -4.70 -67.38 29.63
C MET A 843 -5.37 -67.04 28.28
N GLY A 844 -6.18 -67.97 27.76
CA GLY A 844 -6.90 -67.83 26.49
C GLY A 844 -8.33 -67.27 26.61
N ARG A 845 -8.85 -66.83 25.44
CA ARG A 845 -10.18 -66.26 25.09
C ARG A 845 -10.39 -64.74 25.28
N ASP A 846 -10.19 -64.16 26.45
CA ASP A 846 -10.54 -62.73 26.69
C ASP A 846 -9.69 -61.74 25.86
N VAL A 847 -8.48 -62.13 25.50
CA VAL A 847 -7.56 -61.31 24.70
C VAL A 847 -8.04 -61.15 23.25
N LEU A 848 -8.66 -62.18 22.66
CA LEU A 848 -9.14 -62.15 21.27
C LEU A 848 -10.34 -61.19 21.11
N ASP A 849 -11.24 -61.16 22.09
CA ASP A 849 -12.38 -60.24 22.09
C ASP A 849 -11.93 -58.79 22.26
N THR A 850 -10.92 -58.56 23.12
CA THR A 850 -10.31 -57.23 23.31
C THR A 850 -9.62 -56.73 22.03
N LEU A 851 -8.92 -57.62 21.32
CA LEU A 851 -8.21 -57.30 20.07
C LEU A 851 -9.20 -57.06 18.92
N SER A 852 -10.29 -57.83 18.87
CA SER A 852 -11.36 -57.65 17.88
C SER A 852 -12.15 -56.36 18.09
N ALA A 853 -12.44 -55.97 19.34
CA ALA A 853 -13.11 -54.71 19.65
C ALA A 853 -12.24 -53.50 19.27
N MET A 854 -10.93 -53.57 19.52
CA MET A 854 -9.99 -52.51 19.17
C MET A 854 -9.76 -52.41 17.64
N LEU A 855 -9.72 -53.54 16.92
CA LEU A 855 -9.71 -53.53 15.45
C LEU A 855 -11.00 -52.93 14.87
N GLY A 856 -12.15 -53.25 15.47
CA GLY A 856 -13.44 -52.66 15.12
C GLY A 856 -13.44 -51.14 15.25
N SER A 857 -13.00 -50.61 16.39
CA SER A 857 -12.94 -49.16 16.59
C SER A 857 -11.93 -48.49 15.65
N MET A 858 -10.82 -49.16 15.33
CA MET A 858 -9.81 -48.64 14.41
C MET A 858 -10.35 -48.56 12.97
N VAL A 859 -11.20 -49.49 12.55
CA VAL A 859 -11.86 -49.47 11.23
C VAL A 859 -12.94 -48.38 11.18
N GLU A 860 -13.72 -48.20 12.24
CA GLU A 860 -14.71 -47.12 12.33
C GLU A 860 -14.05 -45.74 12.30
N GLU A 861 -12.99 -45.52 13.08
CA GLU A 861 -12.22 -44.26 13.06
C GLU A 861 -11.54 -44.03 11.70
N LEU A 862 -11.06 -45.09 11.03
CA LEU A 862 -10.50 -44.97 9.68
C LEU A 862 -11.56 -44.53 8.66
N GLN A 863 -12.77 -45.09 8.75
CA GLN A 863 -13.88 -44.74 7.87
C GLN A 863 -14.36 -43.31 8.14
N ASP A 864 -14.45 -42.89 9.40
CA ASP A 864 -14.80 -41.52 9.77
C ASP A 864 -13.72 -40.52 9.38
N PHE A 865 -12.44 -40.90 9.49
CA PHE A 865 -11.32 -40.10 9.01
C PHE A 865 -11.36 -39.90 7.48
N ILE A 866 -11.56 -40.97 6.71
CA ILE A 866 -11.67 -40.89 5.24
C ILE A 866 -12.87 -40.02 4.85
N ARG A 867 -14.00 -40.16 5.54
CA ARG A 867 -15.22 -39.39 5.27
C ARG A 867 -15.05 -37.91 5.64
N SER A 868 -14.37 -37.61 6.75
CA SER A 868 -14.03 -36.24 7.16
C SER A 868 -13.00 -35.60 6.23
N ALA A 869 -11.99 -36.34 5.80
CA ALA A 869 -10.97 -35.86 4.87
C ALA A 869 -11.58 -35.52 3.50
N MET A 870 -12.44 -36.40 2.95
CA MET A 870 -13.15 -36.10 1.70
C MET A 870 -14.05 -34.86 1.81
N SER A 871 -14.79 -34.71 2.92
CA SER A 871 -15.63 -33.53 3.15
C SER A 871 -14.84 -32.21 3.20
N ILE A 872 -13.64 -32.22 3.77
CA ILE A 872 -12.78 -31.02 3.84
C ILE A 872 -12.20 -30.70 2.44
N VAL A 873 -11.83 -31.72 1.67
CA VAL A 873 -11.35 -31.57 0.29
C VAL A 873 -12.47 -31.01 -0.60
N GLU A 874 -13.68 -31.59 -0.58
CA GLU A 874 -14.83 -31.08 -1.34
C GLU A 874 -15.18 -29.63 -0.97
N SER A 875 -15.18 -29.29 0.33
CA SER A 875 -15.46 -27.93 0.80
C SER A 875 -14.40 -26.91 0.35
N LYS A 876 -13.12 -27.28 0.36
CA LYS A 876 -12.04 -26.37 -0.07
C LYS A 876 -11.98 -26.24 -1.58
N VAL A 877 -12.17 -27.32 -2.32
CA VAL A 877 -12.24 -27.32 -3.79
C VAL A 877 -13.43 -26.48 -4.27
N ALA A 878 -14.61 -26.62 -3.63
CA ALA A 878 -15.78 -25.80 -3.96
C ALA A 878 -15.56 -24.30 -3.68
N LYS A 879 -14.86 -23.95 -2.59
CA LYS A 879 -14.48 -22.55 -2.30
C LYS A 879 -13.44 -22.00 -3.28
N LEU A 880 -12.49 -22.83 -3.72
CA LEU A 880 -11.50 -22.48 -4.74
C LEU A 880 -12.15 -22.24 -6.10
N LEU A 881 -13.09 -23.10 -6.50
CA LEU A 881 -13.86 -22.94 -7.74
C LEU A 881 -14.72 -21.66 -7.72
N LEU A 882 -15.36 -21.36 -6.59
CA LEU A 882 -16.14 -20.12 -6.43
C LEU A 882 -15.25 -18.86 -6.41
N GLY A 883 -14.04 -18.93 -5.86
CA GLY A 883 -13.10 -17.79 -5.85
C GLY A 883 -12.44 -17.51 -7.20
N ILE A 884 -12.25 -18.55 -8.03
CA ILE A 884 -11.67 -18.43 -9.38
C ILE A 884 -12.71 -17.96 -10.41
N LEU A 885 -13.99 -18.32 -10.22
CA LEU A 885 -15.08 -17.96 -11.14
C LEU A 885 -15.65 -16.55 -10.92
N GLY A 886 -15.33 -15.90 -9.79
CA GLY A 886 -15.95 -14.63 -9.37
C GLY A 886 -17.27 -14.83 -8.64
#